data_AF-A0A941MZV0-F1
#
_entry.id   AF-A0A941MZV0-F1
#
_cell.length_a   1.000
_cell.length_b   1.000
_cell.length_c   1.000
_cell.angle_alpha   90.00
_cell.angle_beta   90.00
_cell.angle_gamma   90.00
#
_symmetry.space_group_name_H-M   'P 1'
#
loop_
_entity.id
_entity.type
_entity.pdbx_description
1 polymer ?
#
loop_
_entity_poly.entity_id
_entity_poly.type
_entity_poly.pdbx_seq_one_letter_code
_entity_poly.pdbx_strand_id
1 'polypeptide(L)'
;MTSAESKPLPRRSFLKTAGATVAGAAAVGAAAHWIGGVNRVSRSAGKKVIVIGFDGMDPQLCASMMKEGLLPNFQKMSQAGGFSPLGTSIPPQSPVAWANFINGAGPGSHGIFDFIHRHPEQPQQPFFSAAETLPAEGGWEWGDHKLQLDFWPFEHQPAKTVLRRQGIPFWDYLDAQGIPTTFYDLPSNYPPSPSHYGHHRCLCGMGTPDMQGSYGTYQYFSEDTPLKGVTEGGGMRSRLRFEKDTAQARIVGPDNSLLKSPRPVKVEFRIHRDKAANAAVLEIQGRRIVLRSGEWSPWTKLNFTFSAPALLPAPAITGIVRFYLQEVSPNFRLYVSPVNIDPSAPAVQISEPAGFATDVSKSLGLFATTGFQEDHKARSNGVFVDDEYLRQAGHVLDERMALFEYAIENYDDGLLFFYFSSSDLQSHMFWWNTDERHPTRSGPEAQRYFEHIRRLYQRLDGVIGDLYDRYGSRATIFVMSDHGFANFGRQFNLNTWLRQTGYLNPGDCTSVCRDVDWSQTRAYGLGINGLYLNLKGREADGTVEPGTEQSQLSAELQKRLEDIRDVDGRKVIRSVYRADTVYSGTATALAPDLIIGYARGYRASWGTCLGDLTEDVLTDNTAAWSADHCADALEVPGVLCCSQAIRHKNPSLIDIAPSILDEFSVPVPATMTGRSIFVS
;
A
#
# COMPACT_ATOMS: atom_id res chain seq x y z
N MET A 1 33.84 -7.74 -31.58
CA MET A 1 33.69 -7.74 -30.11
C MET A 1 33.52 -6.30 -29.69
N THR A 2 32.28 -5.84 -29.71
CA THR A 2 31.84 -4.46 -29.50
C THR A 2 30.76 -4.54 -28.43
N SER A 3 30.96 -3.80 -27.34
CA SER A 3 30.04 -3.71 -26.21
C SER A 3 28.65 -3.32 -26.70
N ALA A 4 27.66 -4.18 -26.49
CA ALA A 4 26.28 -3.84 -26.71
C ALA A 4 25.88 -2.80 -25.65
N GLU A 5 25.71 -1.55 -26.08
CA GLU A 5 25.12 -0.48 -25.29
C GLU A 5 23.76 -0.96 -24.74
N SER A 6 23.68 -1.12 -23.42
CA SER A 6 22.43 -1.36 -22.72
C SER A 6 21.60 -0.07 -22.79
N LYS A 7 20.57 -0.06 -23.63
CA LYS A 7 19.57 1.01 -23.63
C LYS A 7 18.94 1.12 -22.23
N PRO A 8 18.78 2.33 -21.66
CA PRO A 8 18.10 2.52 -20.39
C PRO A 8 16.66 2.00 -20.49
N LEU A 9 16.26 1.17 -19.52
CA LEU A 9 14.91 0.64 -19.45
C LEU A 9 13.90 1.80 -19.25
N PRO A 10 12.82 1.90 -20.04
CA PRO A 10 11.80 2.92 -19.82
C PRO A 10 11.11 2.69 -18.46
N ARG A 11 10.60 3.75 -17.81
CA ARG A 11 9.77 3.78 -16.56
C ARG A 11 8.78 2.60 -16.39
N ARG A 12 8.42 1.97 -17.50
CA ARG A 12 7.61 0.75 -17.67
C ARG A 12 8.14 -0.51 -16.97
N SER A 13 9.45 -0.64 -16.69
CA SER A 13 10.01 -1.82 -16.01
C SER A 13 9.90 -1.76 -14.49
N PHE A 14 9.97 -0.57 -13.90
CA PHE A 14 9.91 -0.37 -12.44
C PHE A 14 8.53 -0.72 -11.85
N LEU A 15 7.44 -0.48 -12.59
CA LEU A 15 6.10 -0.93 -12.21
C LEU A 15 5.86 -2.43 -12.50
N LYS A 16 6.73 -3.08 -13.28
CA LYS A 16 6.61 -4.50 -13.66
C LYS A 16 7.42 -5.44 -12.78
N THR A 17 8.33 -4.94 -11.95
CA THR A 17 9.14 -5.75 -11.02
C THR A 17 8.35 -6.27 -9.80
N ALA A 18 7.07 -5.94 -9.69
CA ALA A 18 6.18 -6.45 -8.63
C ALA A 18 5.16 -7.52 -9.09
N GLY A 19 5.15 -7.97 -10.35
CA GLY A 19 4.39 -9.18 -10.66
C GLY A 19 4.53 -9.77 -12.05
N ALA A 20 4.81 -11.06 -12.05
CA ALA A 20 4.31 -12.06 -13.00
C ALA A 20 4.67 -13.46 -12.45
N THR A 21 4.17 -13.79 -11.27
CA THR A 21 4.23 -15.15 -10.72
C THR A 21 2.96 -15.90 -11.08
N VAL A 22 2.89 -16.42 -12.31
CA VAL A 22 1.90 -17.44 -12.68
C VAL A 22 2.63 -18.60 -13.35
N ALA A 23 3.23 -19.50 -12.58
CA ALA A 23 3.60 -20.85 -13.02
C ALA A 23 4.13 -21.59 -11.80
N GLY A 24 3.76 -22.83 -11.50
CA GLY A 24 2.79 -23.71 -12.12
C GLY A 24 2.75 -25.01 -11.33
N ALA A 25 1.56 -25.51 -11.00
CA ALA A 25 1.30 -26.90 -10.69
C ALA A 25 -0.18 -27.18 -10.93
N ALA A 26 -0.56 -27.35 -12.20
CA ALA A 26 -1.81 -28.01 -12.55
C ALA A 26 -1.48 -29.47 -12.92
N ALA A 27 -1.39 -30.36 -11.92
CA ALA A 27 -1.57 -31.80 -12.12
C ALA A 27 -1.81 -32.56 -10.79
N VAL A 28 -3.05 -33.05 -10.65
CA VAL A 28 -3.51 -34.31 -10.02
C VAL A 28 -3.03 -34.64 -8.60
N GLY A 29 -3.84 -34.27 -7.61
CA GLY A 29 -3.91 -34.93 -6.31
C GLY A 29 -5.26 -35.64 -6.15
N ALA A 30 -5.25 -36.96 -6.22
CA ALA A 30 -6.41 -37.81 -6.00
C ALA A 30 -6.91 -37.71 -4.54
N ALA A 31 -8.20 -38.00 -4.39
CA ALA A 31 -8.99 -38.01 -3.17
C ALA A 31 -8.25 -38.45 -1.89
N ALA A 32 -8.29 -37.59 -0.88
CA ALA A 32 -8.41 -38.03 0.51
C ALA A 32 -9.60 -37.27 1.11
N HIS A 33 -10.70 -38.01 1.31
CA HIS A 33 -11.85 -37.53 2.05
C HIS A 33 -11.43 -37.17 3.48
N TRP A 34 -11.28 -35.88 3.76
CA TRP A 34 -11.34 -35.39 5.13
C TRP A 34 -12.81 -35.25 5.52
N ILE A 35 -13.37 -36.31 6.09
CA ILE A 35 -14.55 -36.22 6.94
C ILE A 35 -14.04 -35.76 8.31
N GLY A 36 -13.73 -34.47 8.41
CA GLY A 36 -13.54 -33.79 9.68
C GLY A 36 -14.86 -33.11 10.03
N GLY A 37 -15.71 -33.82 10.77
CA GLY A 37 -16.93 -33.23 11.33
C GLY A 37 -16.57 -31.96 12.10
N VAL A 38 -17.38 -30.92 11.90
CA VAL A 38 -17.38 -29.70 12.72
C VAL A 38 -17.80 -30.09 14.13
N ASN A 39 -16.87 -30.65 14.89
CA ASN A 39 -16.99 -30.67 16.33
C ASN A 39 -16.74 -29.22 16.76
N ARG A 40 -17.83 -28.50 17.03
CA ARG A 40 -17.83 -27.37 17.95
C ARG A 40 -17.32 -27.89 19.30
N VAL A 41 -16.00 -27.97 19.43
CA VAL A 41 -15.34 -28.31 20.70
C VAL A 41 -15.31 -27.03 21.51
N SER A 42 -16.17 -27.00 22.54
CA SER A 42 -15.98 -26.33 23.82
C SER A 42 -15.24 -24.98 23.82
N ARG A 43 -16.02 -23.89 23.97
CA ARG A 43 -15.56 -22.55 24.36
C ARG A 43 -14.62 -22.62 25.56
N SER A 44 -13.32 -22.63 25.32
CA SER A 44 -12.32 -22.27 26.32
C SER A 44 -12.38 -20.75 26.52
N ALA A 45 -12.42 -20.28 27.77
CA ALA A 45 -12.44 -18.86 28.11
C ALA A 45 -11.01 -18.27 28.01
N GLY A 46 -10.44 -18.27 26.80
CA GLY A 46 -9.13 -17.68 26.54
C GLY A 46 -9.15 -16.15 26.64
N LYS A 47 -7.96 -15.56 26.89
CA LYS A 47 -7.76 -14.11 26.89
C LYS A 47 -8.07 -13.54 25.50
N LYS A 48 -8.77 -12.42 25.45
CA LYS A 48 -9.13 -11.71 24.21
C LYS A 48 -8.38 -10.39 24.10
N VAL A 49 -7.64 -10.22 23.00
CA VAL A 49 -7.01 -8.96 22.62
C VAL A 49 -7.47 -8.60 21.21
N ILE A 50 -8.01 -7.39 21.04
CA ILE A 50 -8.48 -6.86 19.76
C ILE A 50 -7.70 -5.59 19.45
N VAL A 51 -7.17 -5.49 18.24
CA VAL A 51 -6.47 -4.31 17.73
C VAL A 51 -7.18 -3.83 16.48
N ILE A 52 -7.65 -2.59 16.49
CA ILE A 52 -8.24 -1.90 15.34
C ILE A 52 -7.26 -0.84 14.87
N GLY A 53 -6.76 -1.02 13.65
CA GLY A 53 -5.94 -0.05 12.94
C GLY A 53 -6.81 0.83 12.04
N PHE A 54 -6.93 2.12 12.37
CA PHE A 54 -7.48 3.14 11.47
C PHE A 54 -6.31 3.89 10.82
N ASP A 55 -5.96 3.53 9.59
CA ASP A 55 -4.80 4.13 8.90
C ASP A 55 -4.97 5.66 8.79
N GLY A 56 -3.92 6.42 9.08
CA GLY A 56 -3.95 7.88 8.94
C GLY A 56 -4.88 8.65 9.89
N MET A 57 -5.39 8.02 10.95
CA MET A 57 -6.26 8.74 11.89
C MET A 57 -5.45 9.76 12.72
N ASP A 58 -5.73 11.05 12.54
CA ASP A 58 -5.06 12.16 13.25
C ASP A 58 -5.56 12.38 14.71
N PRO A 59 -4.63 12.49 15.69
CA PRO A 59 -4.99 12.67 17.10
C PRO A 59 -5.52 14.06 17.44
N GLN A 60 -5.14 15.11 16.72
CA GLN A 60 -5.65 16.46 16.97
C GLN A 60 -7.11 16.58 16.54
N LEU A 61 -7.44 16.01 15.37
CA LEU A 61 -8.82 15.94 14.90
C LEU A 61 -9.68 15.08 15.83
N CYS A 62 -9.20 13.90 16.25
CA CYS A 62 -9.91 13.06 17.23
C CYS A 62 -10.19 13.81 18.53
N ALA A 63 -9.19 14.51 19.09
CA ALA A 63 -9.36 15.29 20.31
C ALA A 63 -10.38 16.43 20.14
N SER A 64 -10.34 17.16 19.02
CA SER A 64 -11.33 18.21 18.71
C SER A 64 -12.74 17.63 18.62
N MET A 65 -12.91 16.55 17.85
CA MET A 65 -14.22 15.96 17.64
C MET A 65 -14.80 15.27 18.89
N MET A 66 -13.96 14.70 19.77
CA MET A 66 -14.40 14.25 21.10
C MET A 66 -14.93 15.41 21.94
N LYS A 67 -14.24 16.57 21.93
CA LYS A 67 -14.67 17.78 22.64
C LYS A 67 -15.98 18.34 22.08
N GLU A 68 -16.20 18.20 20.77
CA GLU A 68 -17.44 18.57 20.09
C GLU A 68 -18.59 17.57 20.31
N GLY A 69 -18.32 16.42 20.93
CA GLY A 69 -19.32 15.36 21.15
C GLY A 69 -19.62 14.50 19.92
N LEU A 70 -18.76 14.55 18.91
CA LEU A 70 -18.92 13.82 17.65
C LEU A 70 -18.28 12.42 17.65
N LEU A 71 -17.36 12.15 18.57
CA LEU A 71 -16.74 10.83 18.76
C LEU A 71 -17.02 10.29 20.17
N PRO A 72 -18.28 9.96 20.49
CA PRO A 72 -18.67 9.56 21.85
C PRO A 72 -18.02 8.24 22.30
N ASN A 73 -17.75 7.30 21.39
CA ASN A 73 -17.18 6.01 21.76
C ASN A 73 -15.67 6.10 22.04
N PHE A 74 -14.93 6.88 21.24
CA PHE A 74 -13.56 7.28 21.56
C PHE A 74 -13.51 8.01 22.90
N GLN A 75 -14.43 8.94 23.16
CA GLN A 75 -14.47 9.68 24.43
C GLN A 75 -14.69 8.73 25.62
N LYS A 76 -15.62 7.79 25.51
CA LYS A 76 -15.89 6.76 26.52
C LYS A 76 -14.66 5.88 26.77
N MET A 77 -14.01 5.41 25.70
CA MET A 77 -12.80 4.58 25.79
C MET A 77 -11.62 5.36 26.40
N SER A 78 -11.45 6.61 25.99
CA SER A 78 -10.43 7.52 26.52
C SER A 78 -10.58 7.75 28.02
N GLN A 79 -11.81 7.80 28.53
CA GLN A 79 -12.06 7.94 29.98
C GLN A 79 -11.81 6.65 30.74
N ALA A 80 -11.99 5.49 30.09
CA ALA A 80 -11.81 4.18 30.71
C ALA A 80 -10.34 3.75 30.80
N GLY A 81 -9.59 3.83 29.69
CA GLY A 81 -8.20 3.38 29.62
C GLY A 81 -7.20 4.43 29.17
N GLY A 82 -7.60 5.35 28.31
CA GLY A 82 -6.78 6.50 27.94
C GLY A 82 -6.73 6.76 26.45
N PHE A 83 -6.29 7.97 26.13
CA PHE A 83 -6.04 8.44 24.77
C PHE A 83 -4.70 9.19 24.77
N SER A 84 -3.85 8.87 23.81
CA SER A 84 -2.54 9.51 23.64
C SER A 84 -2.23 9.65 22.15
N PRO A 85 -1.54 10.73 21.73
CA PRO A 85 -0.75 10.69 20.51
C PRO A 85 0.21 9.49 20.57
N LEU A 86 0.34 8.77 19.46
CA LEU A 86 1.22 7.62 19.31
C LEU A 86 2.42 8.03 18.46
N GLY A 87 3.64 7.87 18.99
CA GLY A 87 4.86 8.09 18.22
C GLY A 87 4.92 7.19 16.99
N THR A 88 4.98 7.80 15.81
CA THR A 88 5.05 7.11 14.51
C THR A 88 6.49 6.78 14.11
N SER A 89 6.69 6.14 12.96
CA SER A 89 8.01 5.86 12.40
C SER A 89 8.72 7.12 11.88
N ILE A 90 10.03 7.03 11.74
CA ILE A 90 10.83 7.99 10.97
C ILE A 90 11.28 7.23 9.71
N PRO A 91 10.91 7.65 8.49
CA PRO A 91 9.82 8.60 8.20
C PRO A 91 8.43 8.01 8.53
N PRO A 92 7.40 8.85 8.74
CA PRO A 92 6.02 8.44 9.04
C PRO A 92 5.28 7.95 7.78
N GLN A 93 5.77 6.88 7.17
CA GLN A 93 5.13 6.25 6.00
C GLN A 93 4.46 4.94 6.42
N SER A 94 3.25 4.66 5.97
CA SER A 94 2.49 3.46 6.36
C SER A 94 3.28 2.15 6.28
N PRO A 95 4.03 1.81 5.20
CA PRO A 95 4.78 0.56 5.17
C PRO A 95 5.88 0.47 6.25
N VAL A 96 6.47 1.62 6.63
CA VAL A 96 7.49 1.74 7.68
C VAL A 96 6.82 1.66 9.05
N ALA A 97 5.75 2.41 9.26
CA ALA A 97 5.03 2.53 10.52
C ALA A 97 4.37 1.19 10.92
N TRP A 98 3.69 0.51 9.99
CA TRP A 98 3.16 -0.82 10.26
C TRP A 98 4.27 -1.85 10.49
N ALA A 99 5.42 -1.75 9.82
CA ALA A 99 6.56 -2.62 10.10
C ALA A 99 7.18 -2.37 11.49
N ASN A 100 7.18 -1.11 11.97
CA ASN A 100 7.55 -0.79 13.36
C ASN A 100 6.65 -1.52 14.37
N PHE A 101 5.33 -1.48 14.14
CA PHE A 101 4.34 -2.21 14.94
C PHE A 101 4.60 -3.72 14.90
N ILE A 102 4.73 -4.29 13.71
CA ILE A 102 4.90 -5.74 13.51
C ILE A 102 6.13 -6.29 14.23
N ASN A 103 7.26 -5.57 14.15
CA ASN A 103 8.53 -6.04 14.72
C ASN A 103 8.73 -5.59 16.17
N GLY A 104 7.94 -4.64 16.70
CA GLY A 104 8.20 -3.99 17.99
C GLY A 104 9.55 -3.25 18.04
N ALA A 105 10.07 -2.85 16.88
CA ALA A 105 11.38 -2.23 16.70
C ALA A 105 11.41 -1.36 15.44
N GLY A 106 12.33 -0.39 15.38
CA GLY A 106 12.40 0.60 14.30
C GLY A 106 12.95 0.08 12.96
N PRO A 107 13.09 0.97 11.95
CA PRO A 107 13.47 0.62 10.57
C PRO A 107 14.79 -0.14 10.40
N GLY A 108 15.77 0.13 11.26
CA GLY A 108 17.04 -0.61 11.26
C GLY A 108 16.90 -2.10 11.61
N SER A 109 15.76 -2.54 12.18
CA SER A 109 15.46 -3.95 12.48
C SER A 109 14.76 -4.66 11.31
N HIS A 110 13.73 -4.04 10.74
CA HIS A 110 12.91 -4.68 9.70
C HIS A 110 13.30 -4.31 8.27
N GLY A 111 14.18 -3.32 8.10
CA GLY A 111 14.79 -2.98 6.82
C GLY A 111 13.85 -2.31 5.82
N ILE A 112 12.73 -1.74 6.24
CA ILE A 112 11.84 -0.95 5.38
C ILE A 112 12.02 0.52 5.78
N PHE A 113 12.50 1.35 4.87
CA PHE A 113 12.81 2.77 5.15
C PHE A 113 11.94 3.76 4.36
N ASP A 114 11.33 3.28 3.28
CA ASP A 114 10.46 4.03 2.37
C ASP A 114 9.61 3.01 1.58
N PHE A 115 8.70 3.43 0.71
CA PHE A 115 8.03 2.56 -0.27
C PHE A 115 9.02 1.93 -1.27
N ILE A 116 10.16 2.59 -1.50
CA ILE A 116 11.20 2.12 -2.41
C ILE A 116 12.59 2.06 -1.76
N HIS A 117 13.44 1.16 -2.24
CA HIS A 117 14.85 1.09 -1.90
C HIS A 117 15.72 1.38 -3.12
N ARG A 118 16.89 1.99 -2.89
CA ARG A 118 17.96 2.07 -3.89
C ARG A 118 18.65 0.71 -4.06
N HIS A 119 19.17 0.44 -5.25
CA HIS A 119 20.27 -0.50 -5.43
C HIS A 119 21.61 0.25 -5.36
N PRO A 120 22.51 -0.02 -4.40
CA PRO A 120 23.79 0.69 -4.29
C PRO A 120 24.68 0.55 -5.55
N GLU A 121 24.64 -0.63 -6.18
CA GLU A 121 25.38 -0.91 -7.42
C GLU A 121 24.67 -0.39 -8.69
N GLN A 122 23.37 -0.15 -8.60
CA GLN A 122 22.54 0.32 -9.72
C GLN A 122 21.53 1.38 -9.24
N PRO A 123 21.97 2.56 -8.76
CA PRO A 123 21.08 3.56 -8.17
C PRO A 123 19.94 4.03 -9.08
N GLN A 124 20.10 3.86 -10.39
CA GLN A 124 19.11 4.11 -11.43
C GLN A 124 17.95 3.10 -11.47
N GLN A 125 18.02 2.02 -10.70
CA GLN A 125 16.99 0.99 -10.62
C GLN A 125 16.54 0.88 -9.15
N PRO A 126 15.64 1.74 -8.66
CA PRO A 126 15.01 1.44 -7.38
C PRO A 126 14.21 0.13 -7.46
N PHE A 127 13.87 -0.43 -6.30
CA PHE A 127 12.94 -1.55 -6.17
C PHE A 127 11.96 -1.30 -5.00
N PHE A 128 10.86 -2.05 -4.94
CA PHE A 128 9.87 -1.91 -3.87
C PHE A 128 10.37 -2.51 -2.55
N SER A 129 10.19 -1.78 -1.45
CA SER A 129 10.76 -2.15 -0.15
C SER A 129 10.04 -3.29 0.55
N ALA A 130 8.74 -3.48 0.27
CA ALA A 130 7.90 -4.44 0.98
C ALA A 130 8.02 -5.87 0.42
N ALA A 131 8.03 -6.00 -0.91
CA ALA A 131 8.05 -7.28 -1.59
C ALA A 131 8.79 -7.20 -2.92
N GLU A 132 9.39 -8.29 -3.33
CA GLU A 132 10.07 -8.40 -4.62
C GLU A 132 9.69 -9.70 -5.32
N THR A 133 9.45 -9.65 -6.64
CA THR A 133 9.25 -10.86 -7.44
C THR A 133 10.57 -11.27 -8.07
N LEU A 134 11.14 -12.37 -7.57
CA LEU A 134 12.30 -13.02 -8.15
C LEU A 134 11.89 -13.72 -9.46
N PRO A 135 12.66 -13.53 -10.55
CA PRO A 135 12.36 -14.16 -11.83
C PRO A 135 12.54 -15.67 -11.76
N ALA A 136 11.89 -16.40 -12.67
CA ALA A 136 12.05 -17.84 -12.79
C ALA A 136 13.42 -18.20 -13.39
N GLU A 137 14.12 -19.18 -12.82
CA GLU A 137 15.40 -19.71 -13.31
C GLU A 137 15.24 -21.10 -13.93
N GLY A 138 16.00 -21.37 -14.99
CA GLY A 138 15.78 -22.55 -15.83
C GLY A 138 14.51 -22.43 -16.67
N GLY A 139 14.00 -23.57 -17.15
CA GLY A 139 12.80 -23.65 -17.98
C GLY A 139 13.09 -24.34 -19.32
N TRP A 140 12.24 -25.31 -19.69
CA TRP A 140 12.35 -25.98 -20.98
C TRP A 140 11.61 -25.18 -22.04
N GLU A 141 12.35 -24.76 -23.07
CA GLU A 141 11.80 -24.01 -24.20
C GLU A 141 11.20 -24.93 -25.28
N TRP A 142 9.94 -24.67 -25.64
CA TRP A 142 9.26 -25.31 -26.76
C TRP A 142 8.52 -24.25 -27.58
N GLY A 143 8.97 -24.00 -28.81
CA GLY A 143 8.33 -23.01 -29.68
C GLY A 143 8.45 -21.60 -29.09
N ASP A 144 7.32 -20.95 -28.85
CA ASP A 144 7.25 -19.63 -28.18
C ASP A 144 7.10 -19.73 -26.65
N HIS A 145 7.04 -20.95 -26.11
CA HIS A 145 6.75 -21.21 -24.72
C HIS A 145 8.00 -21.59 -23.91
N LYS A 146 7.93 -21.31 -22.61
CA LYS A 146 8.92 -21.67 -21.59
C LYS A 146 8.20 -22.40 -20.46
N LEU A 147 8.46 -23.70 -20.33
CA LEU A 147 7.85 -24.56 -19.32
C LEU A 147 8.75 -24.64 -18.08
N GLN A 148 8.23 -24.17 -16.96
CA GLN A 148 8.85 -24.35 -15.64
C GLN A 148 8.46 -25.74 -15.11
N LEU A 149 9.46 -26.58 -14.85
CA LEU A 149 9.32 -27.97 -14.42
C LEU A 149 10.17 -28.08 -13.16
N ASP A 150 9.52 -27.92 -12.00
CA ASP A 150 10.15 -27.83 -10.69
C ASP A 150 10.39 -29.22 -10.04
N PHE A 151 10.13 -30.29 -10.78
CA PHE A 151 10.32 -31.68 -10.35
C PHE A 151 11.57 -32.32 -10.98
N TRP A 152 12.06 -33.39 -10.34
CA TRP A 152 13.19 -34.18 -10.83
C TRP A 152 12.90 -34.79 -12.22
N PRO A 153 13.81 -34.70 -13.21
CA PRO A 153 15.21 -34.26 -13.14
C PRO A 153 15.46 -32.81 -13.59
N PHE A 154 14.43 -31.96 -13.69
CA PHE A 154 14.55 -30.61 -14.27
C PHE A 154 14.95 -29.54 -13.25
N GLU A 155 14.44 -29.63 -12.02
CA GLU A 155 14.80 -28.74 -10.89
C GLU A 155 14.68 -27.22 -11.18
N HIS A 156 13.80 -26.83 -12.11
CA HIS A 156 13.60 -25.42 -12.45
C HIS A 156 13.05 -24.63 -11.25
N GLN A 157 13.45 -23.37 -11.10
CA GLN A 157 12.95 -22.49 -10.04
C GLN A 157 11.86 -21.60 -10.63
N PRO A 158 10.58 -21.80 -10.27
CA PRO A 158 9.53 -20.89 -10.71
C PRO A 158 9.78 -19.49 -10.14
N ALA A 159 9.20 -18.48 -10.78
CA ALA A 159 9.23 -17.14 -10.22
C ALA A 159 8.62 -17.19 -8.80
N LYS A 160 9.12 -16.34 -7.91
CA LYS A 160 8.66 -16.32 -6.52
C LYS A 160 8.63 -14.90 -6.00
N THR A 161 7.51 -14.50 -5.40
CA THR A 161 7.45 -13.25 -4.65
C THR A 161 7.97 -13.50 -3.23
N VAL A 162 8.87 -12.65 -2.76
CA VAL A 162 9.49 -12.71 -1.43
C VAL A 162 9.14 -11.47 -0.62
N LEU A 163 8.82 -11.69 0.65
CA LEU A 163 8.63 -10.62 1.62
C LEU A 163 10.00 -10.04 1.98
N ARG A 164 10.16 -8.72 1.82
CA ARG A 164 11.44 -8.02 2.06
C ARG A 164 11.56 -7.51 3.50
N ARG A 165 10.44 -7.43 4.23
CA ARG A 165 10.43 -7.15 5.69
C ARG A 165 11.29 -8.19 6.40
N GLN A 166 12.29 -7.71 7.14
CA GLN A 166 13.19 -8.53 7.95
C GLN A 166 12.71 -8.62 9.40
N GLY A 167 13.33 -9.51 10.17
CA GLY A 167 13.02 -9.72 11.59
C GLY A 167 11.79 -10.60 11.82
N ILE A 168 11.63 -11.01 13.08
CA ILE A 168 10.57 -11.92 13.52
C ILE A 168 9.35 -11.08 13.91
N PRO A 169 8.20 -11.25 13.24
CA PRO A 169 6.99 -10.53 13.63
C PRO A 169 6.49 -11.03 15.00
N PHE A 170 5.85 -10.15 15.77
CA PHE A 170 5.50 -10.48 17.16
C PHE A 170 4.54 -11.67 17.31
N TRP A 171 3.69 -11.93 16.31
CA TRP A 171 2.76 -13.07 16.34
C TRP A 171 3.45 -14.42 16.20
N ASP A 172 4.68 -14.51 15.70
CA ASP A 172 5.41 -15.79 15.67
C ASP A 172 5.68 -16.30 17.09
N TYR A 173 5.89 -15.39 18.04
CA TYR A 173 6.02 -15.74 19.46
C TYR A 173 4.69 -16.20 20.06
N LEU A 174 3.56 -15.65 19.60
CA LEU A 174 2.22 -16.10 19.99
C LEU A 174 1.91 -17.48 19.38
N ASP A 175 2.24 -17.69 18.11
CA ASP A 175 2.09 -18.95 17.37
C ASP A 175 2.86 -20.07 18.09
N ALA A 176 4.11 -19.82 18.47
CA ALA A 176 4.93 -20.77 19.23
C ALA A 176 4.36 -21.15 20.62
N GLN A 177 3.50 -20.31 21.20
CA GLN A 177 2.82 -20.58 22.48
C GLN A 177 1.41 -21.17 22.29
N GLY A 178 0.98 -21.44 21.05
CA GLY A 178 -0.35 -21.96 20.77
C GLY A 178 -1.46 -20.93 20.89
N ILE A 179 -1.14 -19.63 20.92
CA ILE A 179 -2.12 -18.55 21.03
C ILE A 179 -2.65 -18.23 19.64
N PRO A 180 -3.98 -18.36 19.40
CA PRO A 180 -4.56 -18.04 18.11
C PRO A 180 -4.37 -16.56 17.76
N THR A 181 -3.95 -16.28 16.53
CA THR A 181 -3.87 -14.92 16.00
C THR A 181 -4.56 -14.86 14.63
N THR A 182 -5.40 -13.84 14.43
CA THR A 182 -6.07 -13.60 13.15
C THR A 182 -5.92 -12.15 12.74
N PHE A 183 -5.43 -11.92 11.52
CA PHE A 183 -5.21 -10.59 10.96
C PHE A 183 -6.02 -10.42 9.68
N TYR A 184 -6.75 -9.31 9.58
CA TYR A 184 -7.45 -8.92 8.36
C TYR A 184 -6.77 -7.69 7.75
N ASP A 185 -6.24 -7.87 6.54
CA ASP A 185 -5.57 -6.87 5.71
C ASP A 185 -4.36 -6.25 6.38
N LEU A 186 -3.48 -7.09 6.93
CA LEU A 186 -2.26 -6.65 7.57
C LEU A 186 -1.32 -5.97 6.55
N PRO A 187 -0.99 -4.67 6.74
CA PRO A 187 0.01 -3.99 5.90
C PRO A 187 1.40 -4.59 6.05
N SER A 188 2.26 -4.41 5.03
CA SER A 188 3.68 -4.86 5.06
C SER A 188 3.86 -6.37 5.32
N ASN A 189 2.89 -7.18 4.90
CA ASN A 189 2.90 -8.63 5.05
C ASN A 189 2.46 -9.36 3.77
N TYR A 190 2.94 -8.91 2.61
CA TYR A 190 2.75 -9.60 1.32
C TYR A 190 4.11 -10.06 0.74
N PRO A 191 4.24 -11.33 0.29
CA PRO A 191 3.35 -12.45 0.59
C PRO A 191 3.21 -12.66 2.11
N PRO A 192 2.15 -13.37 2.56
CA PRO A 192 1.89 -13.52 3.99
C PRO A 192 3.03 -14.29 4.67
N SER A 193 3.41 -13.87 5.88
CA SER A 193 4.32 -14.66 6.73
C SER A 193 3.69 -16.02 7.05
N PRO A 194 4.45 -17.13 6.96
CA PRO A 194 3.93 -18.46 7.23
C PRO A 194 3.63 -18.64 8.72
N SER A 195 2.67 -19.51 9.05
CA SER A 195 2.47 -19.98 10.43
C SER A 195 3.31 -21.22 10.66
N HIS A 196 4.26 -21.16 11.59
CA HIS A 196 5.15 -22.29 11.89
C HIS A 196 4.47 -23.38 12.72
N TYR A 197 3.49 -23.00 13.57
CA TYR A 197 2.79 -23.90 14.48
C TYR A 197 1.29 -24.05 14.17
N GLY A 198 0.76 -23.29 13.21
CA GLY A 198 -0.61 -23.42 12.72
C GLY A 198 -1.67 -22.64 13.50
N HIS A 199 -1.26 -21.72 14.38
CA HIS A 199 -2.14 -20.87 15.19
C HIS A 199 -2.25 -19.44 14.64
N HIS A 200 -1.57 -19.10 13.55
CA HIS A 200 -1.69 -17.82 12.85
C HIS A 200 -2.53 -17.92 11.59
N ARG A 201 -3.39 -16.91 11.38
CA ARG A 201 -4.11 -16.68 10.13
C ARG A 201 -4.02 -15.21 9.72
N CYS A 202 -3.81 -14.93 8.45
CA CYS A 202 -3.85 -13.56 7.93
C CYS A 202 -4.39 -13.45 6.51
N LEU A 203 -5.09 -12.35 6.23
CA LEU A 203 -5.22 -11.79 4.89
C LEU A 203 -4.18 -10.69 4.72
N CYS A 204 -3.47 -10.69 3.59
CA CYS A 204 -2.56 -9.61 3.24
C CYS A 204 -3.34 -8.31 2.99
N GLY A 205 -2.76 -7.16 3.37
CA GLY A 205 -3.32 -5.84 3.10
C GLY A 205 -2.45 -5.00 2.16
N MET A 206 -2.14 -3.78 2.58
CA MET A 206 -1.31 -2.85 1.81
C MET A 206 0.01 -3.51 1.38
N GLY A 207 0.25 -3.48 0.06
CA GLY A 207 1.36 -4.19 -0.58
C GLY A 207 0.92 -5.30 -1.54
N THR A 208 -0.30 -5.82 -1.41
CA THR A 208 -0.82 -6.85 -2.34
C THR A 208 -1.10 -6.25 -3.72
N PRO A 209 -0.52 -6.79 -4.81
CA PRO A 209 -0.70 -6.28 -6.15
C PRO A 209 -2.04 -6.72 -6.77
N ASP A 210 -2.41 -6.07 -7.87
CA ASP A 210 -3.41 -6.59 -8.80
C ASP A 210 -2.81 -7.72 -9.67
N MET A 211 -3.64 -8.37 -10.48
CA MET A 211 -3.19 -9.46 -11.34
C MET A 211 -2.19 -9.04 -12.42
N GLN A 212 -2.01 -7.74 -12.67
CA GLN A 212 -0.95 -7.24 -13.57
C GLN A 212 0.37 -7.01 -12.84
N GLY A 213 0.44 -7.30 -11.53
CA GLY A 213 1.63 -7.06 -10.71
C GLY A 213 1.80 -5.61 -10.27
N SER A 214 0.78 -4.78 -10.43
CA SER A 214 0.81 -3.35 -10.11
C SER A 214 0.04 -3.06 -8.81
N TYR A 215 0.20 -1.87 -8.24
CA TYR A 215 -0.57 -1.43 -7.06
C TYR A 215 -1.96 -0.88 -7.42
N GLY A 216 -2.66 -1.57 -8.32
CA GLY A 216 -3.98 -1.21 -8.83
C GLY A 216 -3.91 -0.38 -10.11
N THR A 217 -4.01 -1.05 -11.27
CA THR A 217 -4.12 -0.39 -12.57
C THR A 217 -5.52 -0.52 -13.14
N TYR A 218 -6.28 0.57 -13.16
CA TYR A 218 -7.62 0.58 -13.77
C TYR A 218 -7.59 0.58 -15.29
N GLN A 219 -8.74 0.29 -15.88
CA GLN A 219 -8.95 0.39 -17.32
C GLN A 219 -10.16 1.27 -17.63
N TYR A 220 -9.98 2.22 -18.54
CA TYR A 220 -10.98 3.23 -18.89
C TYR A 220 -11.26 3.19 -20.39
N PHE A 221 -12.53 3.14 -20.75
CA PHE A 221 -12.99 2.99 -22.13
C PHE A 221 -13.92 4.14 -22.49
N SER A 222 -13.58 4.94 -23.49
CA SER A 222 -14.40 6.10 -23.88
C SER A 222 -14.25 6.54 -25.34
N GLU A 223 -15.26 7.22 -25.87
CA GLU A 223 -15.27 7.73 -27.26
C GLU A 223 -14.32 8.92 -27.48
N ASP A 224 -14.00 9.66 -26.41
CA ASP A 224 -13.22 10.90 -26.40
C ASP A 224 -11.74 10.72 -26.02
N THR A 225 -11.32 9.51 -25.66
CA THR A 225 -9.89 9.18 -25.45
C THR A 225 -9.10 9.23 -26.78
N PRO A 226 -7.81 9.62 -26.78
CA PRO A 226 -6.96 9.58 -27.97
C PRO A 226 -6.97 8.24 -28.71
N LEU A 227 -6.79 8.29 -30.05
CA LEU A 227 -6.85 7.11 -30.92
C LEU A 227 -5.87 6.00 -30.54
N LYS A 228 -4.64 6.38 -30.18
CA LYS A 228 -3.69 5.47 -29.56
C LYS A 228 -4.01 5.47 -28.07
N GLY A 229 -4.37 4.30 -27.54
CA GLY A 229 -4.60 4.15 -26.11
C GLY A 229 -3.42 4.68 -25.30
N VAL A 230 -3.73 5.24 -24.13
CA VAL A 230 -2.75 5.90 -23.27
C VAL A 230 -2.58 5.06 -22.01
N THR A 231 -1.35 4.65 -21.71
CA THR A 231 -1.01 4.10 -20.40
C THR A 231 -0.42 5.23 -19.56
N GLU A 232 -0.98 5.43 -18.38
CA GLU A 232 -0.61 6.46 -17.41
C GLU A 232 -0.31 5.79 -16.05
N GLY A 233 0.17 6.56 -15.07
CA GLY A 233 0.46 6.02 -13.74
C GLY A 233 -0.79 5.42 -13.09
N GLY A 234 -0.84 4.09 -12.95
CA GLY A 234 -1.97 3.36 -12.38
C GLY A 234 -3.22 3.30 -13.27
N GLY A 235 -3.12 3.57 -14.58
CA GLY A 235 -4.29 3.58 -15.46
C GLY A 235 -4.01 3.25 -16.93
N MET A 236 -5.03 2.71 -17.60
CA MET A 236 -5.02 2.44 -19.05
C MET A 236 -6.27 3.00 -19.72
N ARG A 237 -6.12 3.95 -20.63
CA ARG A 237 -7.21 4.53 -21.42
C ARG A 237 -7.26 3.93 -22.82
N SER A 238 -8.44 3.46 -23.21
CA SER A 238 -8.70 2.86 -24.51
C SER A 238 -9.85 3.59 -25.20
N ARG A 239 -9.66 3.94 -26.48
CA ARG A 239 -10.73 4.55 -27.25
C ARG A 239 -11.77 3.52 -27.66
N LEU A 240 -13.04 3.85 -27.46
CA LEU A 240 -14.17 3.10 -28.00
C LEU A 240 -14.62 3.66 -29.34
N ARG A 241 -15.04 2.76 -30.22
CA ARG A 241 -15.74 3.09 -31.46
C ARG A 241 -17.03 2.30 -31.51
N PHE A 242 -18.14 3.02 -31.58
CA PHE A 242 -19.45 2.42 -31.75
C PHE A 242 -19.77 2.29 -33.23
N GLU A 243 -20.13 1.09 -33.64
CA GLU A 243 -20.81 0.82 -34.91
C GLU A 243 -22.30 0.72 -34.59
N LYS A 244 -23.07 1.75 -35.00
CA LYS A 244 -24.42 2.03 -34.47
C LYS A 244 -24.37 2.25 -32.96
N ASP A 245 -24.90 1.32 -32.18
CA ASP A 245 -24.93 1.34 -30.72
C ASP A 245 -24.24 0.12 -30.11
N THR A 246 -23.35 -0.53 -30.86
CA THR A 246 -22.49 -1.60 -30.35
C THR A 246 -21.01 -1.25 -30.51
N ALA A 247 -20.21 -1.48 -29.47
CA ALA A 247 -18.75 -1.37 -29.50
C ALA A 247 -18.11 -2.67 -28.99
N GLN A 248 -16.88 -2.95 -29.42
CA GLN A 248 -16.07 -4.06 -28.92
C GLN A 248 -14.82 -3.51 -28.24
N ALA A 249 -14.45 -4.11 -27.12
CA ALA A 249 -13.29 -3.71 -26.33
C ALA A 249 -12.60 -4.93 -25.71
N ARG A 250 -11.44 -4.69 -25.08
CA ARG A 250 -10.61 -5.74 -24.48
C ARG A 250 -10.14 -5.30 -23.12
N ILE A 251 -10.37 -6.14 -22.12
CA ILE A 251 -9.79 -6.01 -20.79
C ILE A 251 -8.42 -6.67 -20.83
N VAL A 252 -7.39 -5.92 -20.44
CA VAL A 252 -6.02 -6.39 -20.27
C VAL A 252 -5.91 -7.06 -18.90
N GLY A 253 -5.37 -8.27 -18.88
CA GLY A 253 -5.15 -9.05 -17.68
C GLY A 253 -3.65 -9.34 -17.45
N PRO A 254 -3.34 -10.38 -16.66
CA PRO A 254 -1.97 -10.79 -16.35
C PRO A 254 -1.15 -11.11 -17.62
N ASP A 255 0.16 -10.94 -17.52
CA ASP A 255 1.10 -11.43 -18.53
C ASP A 255 1.10 -12.97 -18.56
N ASN A 256 1.06 -13.57 -19.76
CA ASN A 256 1.26 -15.00 -19.94
C ASN A 256 2.74 -15.35 -19.77
N SER A 257 3.10 -15.70 -18.54
CA SER A 257 4.41 -16.17 -18.09
C SER A 257 4.86 -17.50 -18.69
N LEU A 258 3.97 -18.26 -19.35
CA LEU A 258 4.36 -19.47 -20.10
C LEU A 258 5.04 -19.14 -21.43
N LEU A 259 5.06 -17.87 -21.85
CA LEU A 259 5.76 -17.43 -23.05
C LEU A 259 7.21 -17.07 -22.73
N LYS A 260 8.12 -17.34 -23.68
CA LYS A 260 9.52 -16.87 -23.61
C LYS A 260 9.61 -15.35 -23.46
N SER A 261 8.68 -14.63 -24.09
CA SER A 261 8.48 -13.20 -23.90
C SER A 261 7.06 -12.99 -23.38
N PRO A 262 6.89 -12.75 -22.07
CA PRO A 262 5.57 -12.56 -21.48
C PRO A 262 4.80 -11.43 -22.16
N ARG A 263 3.50 -11.66 -22.39
CA ARG A 263 2.57 -10.69 -23.00
C ARG A 263 1.21 -10.78 -22.32
N PRO A 264 0.46 -9.68 -22.21
CA PRO A 264 -0.79 -9.67 -21.47
C PRO A 264 -1.86 -10.51 -22.16
N VAL A 265 -2.54 -11.34 -21.36
CA VAL A 265 -3.77 -12.02 -21.76
C VAL A 265 -4.90 -11.00 -21.80
N LYS A 266 -5.79 -11.11 -22.78
CA LYS A 266 -6.89 -10.16 -22.97
C LYS A 266 -8.23 -10.88 -23.02
N VAL A 267 -9.24 -10.30 -22.38
CA VAL A 267 -10.64 -10.76 -22.45
C VAL A 267 -11.42 -9.79 -23.32
N GLU A 268 -12.00 -10.28 -24.41
CA GLU A 268 -12.88 -9.48 -25.27
C GLU A 268 -14.27 -9.34 -24.65
N PHE A 269 -14.88 -8.17 -24.82
CA PHE A 269 -16.26 -7.92 -24.44
C PHE A 269 -16.94 -6.97 -25.42
N ARG A 270 -18.28 -7.04 -25.46
CA ARG A 270 -19.12 -6.14 -26.26
C ARG A 270 -19.93 -5.24 -25.35
N ILE A 271 -20.19 -4.04 -25.85
CA ILE A 271 -20.97 -3.00 -25.19
C ILE A 271 -22.12 -2.67 -26.11
N HIS A 272 -23.36 -2.79 -25.63
CA HIS A 272 -24.56 -2.35 -26.33
C HIS A 272 -25.15 -1.19 -25.56
N ARG A 273 -25.20 0.01 -26.14
CA ARG A 273 -25.76 1.18 -25.48
C ARG A 273 -27.21 1.43 -25.87
N ASP A 274 -27.99 1.94 -24.94
CA ASP A 274 -29.31 2.51 -25.19
C ASP A 274 -29.30 3.95 -24.68
N LYS A 275 -29.28 4.89 -25.63
CA LYS A 275 -29.24 6.33 -25.32
C LYS A 275 -30.56 6.82 -24.71
N ALA A 276 -31.69 6.23 -25.08
CA ALA A 276 -32.99 6.64 -24.55
C ALA A 276 -33.17 6.16 -23.11
N ALA A 277 -32.72 4.94 -22.80
CA ALA A 277 -32.74 4.40 -21.44
C ALA A 277 -31.60 4.91 -20.54
N ASN A 278 -30.64 5.65 -21.10
CA ASN A 278 -29.38 6.05 -20.47
C ASN A 278 -28.67 4.85 -19.80
N ALA A 279 -28.59 3.74 -20.53
CA ALA A 279 -28.11 2.45 -20.03
C ALA A 279 -27.22 1.73 -21.05
N ALA A 280 -26.51 0.71 -20.60
CA ALA A 280 -25.74 -0.19 -21.45
C ALA A 280 -25.80 -1.63 -20.96
N VAL A 281 -25.66 -2.57 -21.89
CA VAL A 281 -25.46 -3.99 -21.64
C VAL A 281 -24.04 -4.36 -22.02
N LEU A 282 -23.29 -4.92 -21.08
CA LEU A 282 -21.96 -5.48 -21.29
C LEU A 282 -22.09 -6.99 -21.48
N GLU A 283 -21.65 -7.51 -22.62
CA GLU A 283 -21.54 -8.96 -22.87
C GLU A 283 -20.09 -9.42 -22.74
N ILE A 284 -19.80 -10.21 -21.71
CA ILE A 284 -18.44 -10.68 -21.41
C ILE A 284 -18.46 -12.13 -20.91
N GLN A 285 -17.73 -13.02 -21.59
CA GLN A 285 -17.61 -14.44 -21.23
C GLN A 285 -18.95 -15.13 -20.94
N GLY A 286 -19.95 -14.90 -21.81
CA GLY A 286 -21.30 -15.47 -21.67
C GLY A 286 -22.19 -14.81 -20.62
N ARG A 287 -21.71 -13.76 -19.92
CA ARG A 287 -22.48 -12.97 -18.96
C ARG A 287 -23.00 -11.70 -19.61
N ARG A 288 -24.18 -11.25 -19.15
CA ARG A 288 -24.78 -9.96 -19.51
C ARG A 288 -24.92 -9.10 -18.25
N ILE A 289 -24.30 -7.92 -18.26
CA ILE A 289 -24.35 -6.97 -17.16
C ILE A 289 -25.08 -5.73 -17.67
N VAL A 290 -26.21 -5.38 -17.05
CA VAL A 290 -26.97 -4.18 -17.38
C VAL A 290 -26.62 -3.09 -16.37
N LEU A 291 -26.26 -1.91 -16.86
CA LEU A 291 -25.93 -0.75 -16.03
C LEU A 291 -26.62 0.49 -16.58
N ARG A 292 -27.12 1.34 -15.69
CA ARG A 292 -27.46 2.74 -15.99
C ARG A 292 -26.26 3.64 -15.74
N SER A 293 -26.26 4.82 -16.36
CA SER A 293 -25.26 5.85 -16.03
C SER A 293 -25.28 6.15 -14.53
N GLY A 294 -24.11 6.16 -13.89
CA GLY A 294 -23.93 6.27 -12.45
C GLY A 294 -23.96 4.94 -11.68
N GLU A 295 -24.19 3.80 -12.33
CA GLU A 295 -24.25 2.49 -11.65
C GLU A 295 -22.96 1.69 -11.74
N TRP A 296 -22.65 1.03 -10.63
CA TRP A 296 -21.58 0.04 -10.51
C TRP A 296 -22.14 -1.38 -10.68
N SER A 297 -21.39 -2.25 -11.34
CA SER A 297 -21.68 -3.68 -11.34
C SER A 297 -21.28 -4.31 -10.00
N PRO A 298 -21.86 -5.47 -9.62
CA PRO A 298 -21.24 -6.34 -8.65
C PRO A 298 -19.87 -6.84 -9.16
N TRP A 299 -19.09 -7.45 -8.26
CA TRP A 299 -17.86 -8.15 -8.64
C TRP A 299 -18.13 -9.20 -9.71
N THR A 300 -17.41 -9.12 -10.82
CA THR A 300 -17.54 -10.01 -11.97
C THR A 300 -16.25 -10.80 -12.15
N LYS A 301 -16.36 -12.13 -12.09
CA LYS A 301 -15.24 -13.05 -12.31
C LYS A 301 -14.89 -13.17 -13.80
N LEU A 302 -13.62 -12.99 -14.14
CA LEU A 302 -13.07 -13.15 -15.49
C LEU A 302 -12.04 -14.27 -15.52
N ASN A 303 -12.13 -15.13 -16.54
CA ASN A 303 -11.15 -16.17 -16.82
C ASN A 303 -10.10 -15.66 -17.81
N PHE A 304 -8.83 -15.68 -17.45
CA PHE A 304 -7.71 -15.35 -18.33
C PHE A 304 -7.02 -16.63 -18.77
N THR A 305 -7.31 -17.07 -20.00
CA THR A 305 -6.75 -18.30 -20.58
C THR A 305 -5.37 -18.05 -21.17
N PHE A 306 -4.37 -18.78 -20.67
CA PHE A 306 -2.98 -18.68 -21.09
C PHE A 306 -2.77 -19.58 -22.29
N SER A 307 -2.04 -19.12 -23.30
CA SER A 307 -1.58 -20.01 -24.36
C SER A 307 -0.52 -20.95 -23.78
N ALA A 308 -0.66 -22.24 -24.09
CA ALA A 308 0.28 -23.31 -23.73
C ALA A 308 0.83 -23.96 -25.02
N PRO A 309 1.94 -24.74 -24.93
CA PRO A 309 2.40 -25.55 -26.05
C PRO A 309 1.30 -26.46 -26.61
N ALA A 310 1.39 -26.77 -27.91
CA ALA A 310 0.49 -27.73 -28.54
C ALA A 310 0.49 -29.06 -27.76
N LEU A 311 -0.70 -29.66 -27.58
CA LEU A 311 -0.95 -30.89 -26.80
C LEU A 311 -1.04 -30.72 -25.27
N LEU A 312 -0.76 -29.55 -24.70
CA LEU A 312 -1.03 -29.26 -23.28
C LEU A 312 -2.33 -28.46 -23.10
N PRO A 313 -3.11 -28.70 -22.03
CA PRO A 313 -4.29 -27.90 -21.74
C PRO A 313 -3.87 -26.46 -21.42
N ALA A 314 -4.56 -25.50 -22.02
CA ALA A 314 -4.38 -24.08 -21.73
C ALA A 314 -4.86 -23.78 -20.30
N PRO A 315 -3.97 -23.42 -19.36
CA PRO A 315 -4.41 -23.09 -18.02
C PRO A 315 -5.18 -21.77 -18.05
N ALA A 316 -6.13 -21.61 -17.14
CA ALA A 316 -6.84 -20.37 -16.94
C ALA A 316 -6.69 -19.95 -15.48
N ILE A 317 -6.43 -18.67 -15.27
CA ILE A 317 -6.48 -18.07 -13.94
C ILE A 317 -7.65 -17.10 -13.85
N THR A 318 -8.18 -16.95 -12.65
CA THR A 318 -9.37 -16.14 -12.41
C THR A 318 -8.99 -14.84 -11.73
N GLY A 319 -9.65 -13.77 -12.17
CA GLY A 319 -9.62 -12.47 -11.53
C GLY A 319 -11.02 -11.91 -11.39
N ILE A 320 -11.16 -10.84 -10.62
CA ILE A 320 -12.44 -10.15 -10.45
C ILE A 320 -12.30 -8.67 -10.81
N VAL A 321 -13.35 -8.11 -11.41
CA VAL A 321 -13.44 -6.68 -11.73
C VAL A 321 -14.82 -6.13 -11.38
N ARG A 322 -14.92 -4.81 -11.20
CA ARG A 322 -16.18 -4.06 -11.26
C ARG A 322 -16.18 -3.13 -12.45
N PHE A 323 -17.36 -2.93 -13.03
CA PHE A 323 -17.63 -1.96 -14.09
C PHE A 323 -18.38 -0.77 -13.49
N TYR A 324 -18.08 0.43 -13.94
CA TYR A 324 -18.81 1.65 -13.59
C TYR A 324 -19.14 2.41 -14.86
N LEU A 325 -20.44 2.47 -15.18
CA LEU A 325 -20.92 3.20 -16.34
C LEU A 325 -21.08 4.67 -15.98
N GLN A 326 -20.12 5.50 -16.38
CA GLN A 326 -20.16 6.93 -16.07
C GLN A 326 -21.18 7.65 -16.94
N GLU A 327 -21.11 7.43 -18.24
CA GLU A 327 -21.87 8.21 -19.22
C GLU A 327 -22.19 7.34 -20.43
N VAL A 328 -23.40 7.49 -20.98
CA VAL A 328 -23.83 6.82 -22.22
C VAL A 328 -23.85 7.78 -23.41
N SER A 329 -24.20 9.05 -23.17
CA SER A 329 -24.33 10.11 -24.17
C SER A 329 -24.15 11.49 -23.50
N PRO A 330 -23.56 12.51 -24.17
CA PRO A 330 -23.08 12.52 -25.57
C PRO A 330 -21.88 11.61 -25.84
N ASN A 331 -21.01 11.37 -24.86
CA ASN A 331 -19.85 10.48 -25.02
C ASN A 331 -19.97 9.29 -24.09
N PHE A 332 -19.82 8.07 -24.62
CA PHE A 332 -19.79 6.88 -23.80
C PHE A 332 -18.50 6.82 -22.97
N ARG A 333 -18.63 6.55 -21.66
CA ARG A 333 -17.52 6.44 -20.70
C ARG A 333 -17.77 5.29 -19.72
N LEU A 334 -16.84 4.36 -19.69
CA LEU A 334 -16.89 3.16 -18.86
C LEU A 334 -15.56 2.97 -18.14
N TYR A 335 -15.61 2.94 -16.82
CA TYR A 335 -14.50 2.56 -15.96
C TYR A 335 -14.58 1.07 -15.62
N VAL A 336 -13.40 0.44 -15.50
CA VAL A 336 -13.23 -0.93 -15.02
C VAL A 336 -12.15 -0.90 -13.94
N SER A 337 -12.46 -1.48 -12.79
CA SER A 337 -11.52 -1.58 -11.66
C SER A 337 -10.23 -2.31 -12.06
N PRO A 338 -9.15 -2.17 -11.27
CA PRO A 338 -8.04 -3.10 -11.35
C PRO A 338 -8.52 -4.55 -11.30
N VAL A 339 -7.80 -5.43 -12.01
CA VAL A 339 -8.10 -6.87 -12.02
C VAL A 339 -7.60 -7.45 -10.69
N ASN A 340 -8.50 -7.58 -9.73
CA ASN A 340 -8.18 -8.13 -8.42
C ASN A 340 -8.00 -9.65 -8.53
N ILE A 341 -7.19 -10.22 -7.64
CA ILE A 341 -7.03 -11.67 -7.49
C ILE A 341 -8.39 -12.23 -7.05
N ASP A 342 -8.84 -13.35 -7.61
CA ASP A 342 -10.09 -13.98 -7.17
C ASP A 342 -9.91 -14.60 -5.76
N PRO A 343 -10.56 -14.07 -4.70
CA PRO A 343 -10.38 -14.59 -3.34
C PRO A 343 -10.95 -16.02 -3.18
N SER A 344 -11.86 -16.44 -4.05
CA SER A 344 -12.45 -17.79 -4.02
C SER A 344 -11.56 -18.85 -4.69
N ALA A 345 -10.58 -18.43 -5.49
CA ALA A 345 -9.58 -19.29 -6.12
C ALA A 345 -8.28 -18.50 -6.41
N PRO A 346 -7.52 -18.07 -5.38
CA PRO A 346 -6.41 -17.15 -5.57
C PRO A 346 -5.32 -17.73 -6.47
N ALA A 347 -4.94 -16.99 -7.51
CA ALA A 347 -3.86 -17.39 -8.43
C ALA A 347 -2.46 -17.27 -7.79
N VAL A 348 -2.34 -16.44 -6.75
CA VAL A 348 -1.15 -16.26 -5.91
C VAL A 348 -1.60 -16.27 -4.45
N GLN A 349 -0.70 -16.66 -3.54
CA GLN A 349 -1.01 -16.72 -2.12
C GLN A 349 -1.15 -15.30 -1.53
N ILE A 350 -2.36 -14.94 -1.13
CA ILE A 350 -2.72 -13.67 -0.48
C ILE A 350 -3.19 -13.86 0.98
N SER A 351 -3.13 -15.09 1.49
CA SER A 351 -3.52 -15.41 2.86
C SER A 351 -2.67 -16.53 3.44
N GLU A 352 -2.57 -16.56 4.76
CA GLU A 352 -2.05 -17.68 5.54
C GLU A 352 -3.17 -18.19 6.47
N PRO A 353 -3.45 -19.51 6.53
CA PRO A 353 -3.09 -20.48 5.51
C PRO A 353 -3.66 -20.09 4.13
N ALA A 354 -3.14 -20.70 3.06
CA ALA A 354 -3.55 -20.37 1.68
C ALA A 354 -5.07 -20.45 1.43
N GLY A 355 -5.80 -21.28 2.19
CA GLY A 355 -7.27 -21.42 2.08
C GLY A 355 -8.08 -20.34 2.79
N PHE A 356 -7.47 -19.48 3.62
CA PHE A 356 -8.21 -18.55 4.47
C PHE A 356 -9.00 -17.49 3.68
N ALA A 357 -8.43 -16.91 2.62
CA ALA A 357 -9.16 -16.00 1.73
C ALA A 357 -10.39 -16.67 1.08
N THR A 358 -10.28 -17.95 0.75
CA THR A 358 -11.38 -18.73 0.18
C THR A 358 -12.48 -18.98 1.20
N ASP A 359 -12.15 -19.21 2.46
CA ASP A 359 -13.14 -19.37 3.54
C ASP A 359 -13.91 -18.07 3.82
N VAL A 360 -13.22 -16.94 3.83
CA VAL A 360 -13.84 -15.61 3.90
C VAL A 360 -14.79 -15.41 2.71
N SER A 361 -14.32 -15.75 1.50
CA SER A 361 -15.10 -15.59 0.27
C SER A 361 -16.35 -16.47 0.21
N LYS A 362 -16.35 -17.67 0.81
CA LYS A 362 -17.55 -18.52 0.93
C LYS A 362 -18.67 -17.83 1.72
N SER A 363 -18.32 -16.98 2.68
CA SER A 363 -19.28 -16.31 3.56
C SER A 363 -19.72 -14.95 3.02
N LEU A 364 -18.78 -14.13 2.53
CA LEU A 364 -19.03 -12.76 2.09
C LEU A 364 -19.24 -12.62 0.57
N GLY A 365 -18.91 -13.65 -0.20
CA GLY A 365 -18.80 -13.56 -1.65
C GLY A 365 -17.43 -13.02 -2.08
N LEU A 366 -17.40 -12.35 -3.24
CA LEU A 366 -16.18 -11.75 -3.78
C LEU A 366 -15.92 -10.40 -3.11
N PHE A 367 -14.66 -10.09 -2.81
CA PHE A 367 -14.20 -8.85 -2.18
C PHE A 367 -12.87 -8.40 -2.79
N ALA A 368 -12.52 -7.13 -2.63
CA ALA A 368 -11.27 -6.54 -3.09
C ALA A 368 -10.06 -7.20 -2.42
N THR A 369 -9.04 -7.54 -3.21
CA THR A 369 -7.80 -8.17 -2.72
C THR A 369 -6.57 -7.30 -2.96
N THR A 370 -6.74 -6.16 -3.62
CA THR A 370 -5.65 -5.20 -3.88
C THR A 370 -5.35 -4.41 -2.62
N GLY A 371 -4.07 -4.11 -2.38
CA GLY A 371 -3.63 -3.42 -1.18
C GLY A 371 -4.14 -1.98 -1.06
N PHE A 372 -4.44 -1.33 -2.18
CA PHE A 372 -5.16 -0.05 -2.23
C PHE A 372 -6.51 -0.26 -2.92
N GLN A 373 -7.58 -0.33 -2.12
CA GLN A 373 -8.91 -0.65 -2.62
C GLN A 373 -9.63 0.59 -3.20
N GLU A 374 -9.43 1.77 -2.62
CA GLU A 374 -9.90 3.04 -3.18
C GLU A 374 -9.01 3.50 -4.35
N ASP A 375 -9.59 3.68 -5.54
CA ASP A 375 -8.83 3.99 -6.75
C ASP A 375 -8.47 5.48 -6.85
N HIS A 376 -7.49 5.85 -6.02
CA HIS A 376 -6.93 7.19 -5.95
C HIS A 376 -6.25 7.61 -7.28
N LYS A 377 -5.80 6.66 -8.11
CA LYS A 377 -5.19 6.96 -9.42
C LYS A 377 -6.24 7.36 -10.43
N ALA A 378 -7.39 6.70 -10.47
CA ALA A 378 -8.51 7.14 -11.31
C ALA A 378 -8.93 8.58 -10.98
N ARG A 379 -8.94 8.94 -9.69
CA ARG A 379 -9.19 10.33 -9.27
C ARG A 379 -8.07 11.28 -9.68
N SER A 380 -6.82 10.92 -9.42
CA SER A 380 -5.64 11.75 -9.71
C SER A 380 -5.46 12.01 -11.21
N ASN A 381 -5.80 11.03 -12.04
CA ASN A 381 -5.73 11.13 -13.50
C ASN A 381 -6.98 11.78 -14.11
N GLY A 382 -7.98 12.16 -13.31
CA GLY A 382 -9.22 12.79 -13.80
C GLY A 382 -10.13 11.83 -14.57
N VAL A 383 -10.07 10.53 -14.30
CA VAL A 383 -11.11 9.56 -14.71
C VAL A 383 -12.31 9.69 -13.79
N PHE A 384 -12.06 9.84 -12.49
CA PHE A 384 -13.10 10.20 -11.52
C PHE A 384 -13.09 11.69 -11.23
N VAL A 385 -14.28 12.25 -11.08
CA VAL A 385 -14.47 13.48 -10.29
C VAL A 385 -14.53 13.16 -8.80
N ASP A 386 -14.43 14.17 -7.93
CA ASP A 386 -14.43 14.00 -6.47
C ASP A 386 -15.61 13.17 -5.96
N ASP A 387 -16.83 13.48 -6.40
CA ASP A 387 -18.05 12.76 -5.96
C ASP A 387 -18.10 11.29 -6.46
N GLU A 388 -17.45 10.98 -7.59
CA GLU A 388 -17.34 9.59 -8.05
C GLU A 388 -16.38 8.78 -7.22
N TYR A 389 -15.23 9.37 -6.88
CA TYR A 389 -14.27 8.75 -5.97
C TYR A 389 -14.88 8.55 -4.57
N LEU A 390 -15.63 9.53 -4.05
CA LEU A 390 -16.34 9.38 -2.77
C LEU A 390 -17.34 8.22 -2.77
N ARG A 391 -18.10 8.03 -3.86
CA ARG A 391 -19.01 6.89 -3.99
C ARG A 391 -18.25 5.56 -4.01
N GLN A 392 -17.15 5.48 -4.76
CA GLN A 392 -16.33 4.29 -4.80
C GLN A 392 -15.70 3.98 -3.43
N ALA A 393 -15.20 4.99 -2.73
CA ALA A 393 -14.67 4.86 -1.38
C ALA A 393 -15.73 4.43 -0.36
N GLY A 394 -16.98 4.89 -0.52
CA GLY A 394 -18.12 4.41 0.26
C GLY A 394 -18.37 2.91 0.07
N HIS A 395 -18.36 2.42 -1.19
CA HIS A 395 -18.51 1.00 -1.47
C HIS A 395 -17.38 0.15 -0.90
N VAL A 396 -16.14 0.66 -0.92
CA VAL A 396 -15.00 0.00 -0.28
C VAL A 396 -15.24 -0.09 1.23
N LEU A 397 -15.57 1.03 1.88
CA LEU A 397 -15.84 1.04 3.32
C LEU A 397 -16.98 0.10 3.72
N ASP A 398 -18.05 0.01 2.93
CA ASP A 398 -19.16 -0.92 3.18
C ASP A 398 -18.67 -2.39 3.11
N GLU A 399 -17.82 -2.72 2.15
CA GLU A 399 -17.20 -4.05 2.03
C GLU A 399 -16.24 -4.34 3.21
N ARG A 400 -15.47 -3.34 3.66
CA ARG A 400 -14.62 -3.42 4.86
C ARG A 400 -15.45 -3.70 6.12
N MET A 401 -16.59 -3.01 6.27
CA MET A 401 -17.49 -3.19 7.42
C MET A 401 -18.11 -4.59 7.43
N ALA A 402 -18.44 -5.15 6.26
CA ALA A 402 -18.90 -6.53 6.16
C ALA A 402 -17.81 -7.54 6.53
N LEU A 403 -16.55 -7.30 6.12
CA LEU A 403 -15.42 -8.12 6.54
C LEU A 403 -15.13 -8.00 8.03
N PHE A 404 -15.29 -6.81 8.60
CA PHE A 404 -15.16 -6.59 10.05
C PHE A 404 -16.20 -7.40 10.82
N GLU A 405 -17.48 -7.37 10.41
CA GLU A 405 -18.51 -8.18 11.07
C GLU A 405 -18.17 -9.68 10.98
N TYR A 406 -17.77 -10.17 9.81
CA TYR A 406 -17.29 -11.56 9.66
C TYR A 406 -16.14 -11.88 10.62
N ALA A 407 -15.16 -10.98 10.73
CA ALA A 407 -14.01 -11.16 11.62
C ALA A 407 -14.44 -11.31 13.08
N ILE A 408 -15.38 -10.49 13.52
CA ILE A 408 -15.93 -10.49 14.88
C ILE A 408 -16.79 -11.73 15.15
N GLU A 409 -17.63 -12.14 14.20
CA GLU A 409 -18.45 -13.36 14.30
C GLU A 409 -17.60 -14.65 14.38
N ASN A 410 -16.40 -14.62 13.80
CA ASN A 410 -15.48 -15.75 13.77
C ASN A 410 -14.30 -15.60 14.76
N TYR A 411 -14.44 -14.77 15.80
CA TYR A 411 -13.41 -14.51 16.80
C TYR A 411 -13.76 -15.05 18.20
N ASP A 412 -13.06 -16.10 18.62
CA ASP A 412 -13.29 -16.82 19.88
C ASP A 412 -12.35 -16.44 21.03
N ASP A 413 -11.03 -16.38 20.83
CA ASP A 413 -10.01 -15.95 21.79
C ASP A 413 -8.68 -15.63 21.09
N GLY A 414 -7.65 -15.25 21.84
CA GLY A 414 -6.36 -14.87 21.29
C GLY A 414 -6.36 -13.44 20.74
N LEU A 415 -5.58 -13.20 19.69
CA LEU A 415 -5.43 -11.89 19.06
C LEU A 415 -6.28 -11.76 17.79
N LEU A 416 -7.08 -10.71 17.73
CA LEU A 416 -7.70 -10.22 16.49
C LEU A 416 -7.10 -8.88 16.11
N PHE A 417 -6.60 -8.75 14.88
CA PHE A 417 -6.22 -7.48 14.27
C PHE A 417 -7.09 -7.20 13.06
N PHE A 418 -7.60 -5.98 12.97
CA PHE A 418 -8.38 -5.52 11.83
C PHE A 418 -7.93 -4.14 11.37
N TYR A 419 -7.73 -3.98 10.07
CA TYR A 419 -7.23 -2.75 9.46
C TYR A 419 -8.30 -2.08 8.57
N PHE A 420 -8.41 -0.76 8.68
CA PHE A 420 -9.21 0.10 7.80
C PHE A 420 -8.31 1.13 7.11
N SER A 421 -8.18 1.02 5.79
CA SER A 421 -7.45 1.99 4.93
C SER A 421 -8.24 3.26 4.63
N SER A 422 -9.57 3.23 4.77
CA SER A 422 -10.44 4.27 4.24
C SER A 422 -10.18 5.66 4.81
N SER A 423 -9.75 5.78 6.07
CA SER A 423 -9.38 7.07 6.66
C SER A 423 -8.15 7.69 6.02
N ASP A 424 -7.15 6.91 5.65
CA ASP A 424 -5.93 7.37 4.98
C ASP A 424 -6.21 7.79 3.52
N LEU A 425 -6.71 6.86 2.70
CA LEU A 425 -6.88 7.08 1.26
C LEU A 425 -7.85 8.22 0.94
N GLN A 426 -8.92 8.38 1.73
CA GLN A 426 -9.83 9.51 1.57
C GLN A 426 -9.22 10.82 2.09
N SER A 427 -8.44 10.78 3.18
CA SER A 427 -7.77 11.98 3.70
C SER A 427 -6.77 12.54 2.70
N HIS A 428 -6.01 11.69 1.99
CA HIS A 428 -5.14 12.14 0.91
C HIS A 428 -5.85 13.01 -0.14
N MET A 429 -7.11 12.72 -0.45
CA MET A 429 -7.89 13.46 -1.46
C MET A 429 -8.58 14.71 -0.90
N PHE A 430 -8.99 14.68 0.37
CA PHE A 430 -10.03 15.57 0.91
C PHE A 430 -9.67 16.29 2.22
N TRP A 431 -8.53 15.98 2.83
CA TRP A 431 -8.11 16.63 4.06
C TRP A 431 -7.62 18.06 3.79
N TRP A 432 -8.29 19.04 4.39
CA TRP A 432 -7.89 20.44 4.33
C TRP A 432 -8.34 21.19 5.59
N ASN A 433 -7.73 20.86 6.73
CA ASN A 433 -8.13 21.37 8.06
C ASN A 433 -7.61 22.78 8.39
N THR A 434 -7.52 23.66 7.39
CA THR A 434 -6.94 25.01 7.50
C THR A 434 -7.76 26.02 6.71
N ASP A 435 -7.68 27.29 7.11
CA ASP A 435 -8.25 28.42 6.39
C ASP A 435 -7.36 28.89 5.22
N GLU A 436 -6.18 28.28 5.03
CA GLU A 436 -5.33 28.54 3.87
C GLU A 436 -6.08 28.23 2.56
N ARG A 437 -5.85 29.07 1.55
CA ARG A 437 -6.43 28.86 0.21
C ARG A 437 -5.97 27.51 -0.34
N HIS A 438 -6.92 26.63 -0.63
CA HIS A 438 -6.64 25.39 -1.34
C HIS A 438 -6.11 25.70 -2.76
N PRO A 439 -5.06 25.02 -3.25
CA PRO A 439 -4.45 25.33 -4.55
C PRO A 439 -5.42 25.23 -5.75
N THR A 440 -6.31 24.22 -5.75
CA THR A 440 -7.23 23.95 -6.86
C THR A 440 -8.72 24.02 -6.56
N ARG A 441 -9.15 23.77 -5.30
CA ARG A 441 -10.58 23.81 -4.91
C ARG A 441 -10.97 25.18 -4.35
N SER A 442 -12.24 25.53 -4.47
CA SER A 442 -12.78 26.69 -3.74
C SER A 442 -12.86 26.41 -2.24
N GLY A 443 -12.88 27.47 -1.41
CA GLY A 443 -13.04 27.35 0.05
C GLY A 443 -14.26 26.51 0.47
N PRO A 444 -15.47 26.78 -0.08
CA PRO A 444 -16.66 25.98 0.22
C PRO A 444 -16.54 24.50 -0.18
N GLU A 445 -15.87 24.19 -1.30
CA GLU A 445 -15.64 22.80 -1.72
C GLU A 445 -14.65 22.09 -0.79
N ALA A 446 -13.52 22.73 -0.47
CA ALA A 446 -12.55 22.17 0.47
C ALA A 446 -13.20 21.88 1.84
N GLN A 447 -14.03 22.80 2.34
CA GLN A 447 -14.77 22.60 3.59
C GLN A 447 -15.80 21.46 3.50
N ARG A 448 -16.54 21.36 2.38
CA ARG A 448 -17.51 20.26 2.15
C ARG A 448 -16.82 18.89 2.24
N TYR A 449 -15.65 18.75 1.61
CA TYR A 449 -14.90 17.50 1.58
C TYR A 449 -14.19 17.21 2.91
N PHE A 450 -13.69 18.22 3.61
CA PHE A 450 -13.14 18.02 4.95
C PHE A 450 -14.23 17.58 5.95
N GLU A 451 -15.44 18.12 5.84
CA GLU A 451 -16.58 17.66 6.64
C GLU A 451 -16.99 16.22 6.29
N HIS A 452 -16.70 15.73 5.08
CA HIS A 452 -16.83 14.31 4.76
C HIS A 452 -15.84 13.45 5.56
N ILE A 453 -14.58 13.88 5.71
CA ILE A 453 -13.61 13.17 6.56
C ILE A 453 -14.08 13.11 8.02
N ARG A 454 -14.67 14.19 8.54
CA ARG A 454 -15.28 14.21 9.88
C ARG A 454 -16.43 13.19 10.00
N ARG A 455 -17.29 13.06 9.00
CA ARG A 455 -18.32 12.00 8.97
C ARG A 455 -17.74 10.60 8.89
N LEU A 456 -16.64 10.41 8.15
CA LEU A 456 -15.92 9.15 8.11
C LEU A 456 -15.41 8.76 9.50
N TYR A 457 -14.82 9.69 10.25
CA TYR A 457 -14.37 9.46 11.62
C TYR A 457 -15.53 9.06 12.54
N GLN A 458 -16.71 9.69 12.42
CA GLN A 458 -17.90 9.29 13.17
C GLN A 458 -18.36 7.86 12.83
N ARG A 459 -18.26 7.46 11.56
CA ARG A 459 -18.59 6.10 11.14
C ARG A 459 -17.60 5.08 11.72
N LEU A 460 -16.31 5.41 11.77
CA LEU A 460 -15.28 4.57 12.40
C LEU A 460 -15.40 4.54 13.95
N ASP A 461 -15.85 5.63 14.57
CA ASP A 461 -16.19 5.65 16.01
C ASP A 461 -17.29 4.64 16.36
N GLY A 462 -18.24 4.41 15.45
CA GLY A 462 -19.27 3.37 15.60
C GLY A 462 -18.69 1.96 15.78
N VAL A 463 -17.59 1.64 15.09
CA VAL A 463 -16.87 0.35 15.24
C VAL A 463 -16.37 0.16 16.68
N ILE A 464 -15.89 1.24 17.31
CA ILE A 464 -15.43 1.21 18.70
C ILE A 464 -16.61 0.96 19.64
N GLY A 465 -17.74 1.62 19.39
CA GLY A 465 -18.98 1.39 20.13
C GLY A 465 -19.41 -0.07 20.10
N ASP A 466 -19.47 -0.65 18.90
CA ASP A 466 -19.86 -2.06 18.70
C ASP A 466 -18.93 -3.03 19.45
N LEU A 467 -17.62 -2.77 19.44
CA LEU A 467 -16.65 -3.59 20.19
C LEU A 467 -16.85 -3.46 21.71
N TYR A 468 -17.11 -2.27 22.22
CA TYR A 468 -17.39 -2.05 23.63
C TYR A 468 -18.67 -2.75 24.08
N ASP A 469 -19.72 -2.69 23.27
CA ASP A 469 -21.01 -3.31 23.58
C ASP A 469 -20.91 -4.84 23.53
N ARG A 470 -20.15 -5.37 22.57
CA ARG A 470 -19.93 -6.82 22.45
C ARG A 470 -18.98 -7.34 23.51
N TYR A 471 -17.82 -6.74 23.74
CA TYR A 471 -16.78 -7.33 24.59
C TYR A 471 -16.65 -6.65 25.95
N GLY A 472 -16.79 -5.33 26.02
CA GLY A 472 -16.58 -4.56 27.25
C GLY A 472 -15.25 -4.92 27.92
N SER A 473 -15.28 -5.21 29.22
CA SER A 473 -14.10 -5.63 29.99
C SER A 473 -13.63 -7.08 29.72
N ARG A 474 -14.31 -7.84 28.85
CA ARG A 474 -13.91 -9.22 28.50
C ARG A 474 -12.78 -9.29 27.47
N ALA A 475 -12.44 -8.17 26.84
CA ALA A 475 -11.31 -8.06 25.92
C ALA A 475 -10.51 -6.80 26.21
N THR A 476 -9.22 -6.86 25.94
CA THR A 476 -8.38 -5.66 25.84
C THR A 476 -8.50 -5.16 24.41
N ILE A 477 -8.92 -3.92 24.24
CA ILE A 477 -9.16 -3.31 22.93
C ILE A 477 -8.15 -2.19 22.76
N PHE A 478 -7.37 -2.27 21.70
CA PHE A 478 -6.49 -1.22 21.21
C PHE A 478 -7.13 -0.62 19.96
N VAL A 479 -7.28 0.70 19.94
CA VAL A 479 -7.60 1.47 18.74
C VAL A 479 -6.40 2.34 18.45
N MET A 480 -5.82 2.19 17.27
CA MET A 480 -4.60 2.90 16.91
C MET A 480 -4.59 3.35 15.45
N SER A 481 -3.75 4.35 15.18
CA SER A 481 -3.28 4.67 13.84
C SER A 481 -1.76 4.67 13.82
N ASP A 482 -1.22 4.35 12.66
CA ASP A 482 0.20 4.35 12.36
C ASP A 482 0.77 5.77 12.22
N HIS A 483 -0.02 6.72 11.73
CA HIS A 483 0.32 8.14 11.68
C HIS A 483 -0.94 9.02 11.69
N GLY A 484 -0.72 10.34 11.84
CA GLY A 484 -1.73 11.37 11.63
C GLY A 484 -1.70 11.93 10.21
N PHE A 485 -2.22 13.15 10.02
CA PHE A 485 -2.32 13.76 8.68
C PHE A 485 -2.00 15.25 8.66
N ALA A 486 -1.46 15.70 7.53
CA ALA A 486 -1.19 17.09 7.23
C ALA A 486 -1.59 17.44 5.79
N ASN A 487 -2.22 18.59 5.60
CA ASN A 487 -2.36 19.17 4.27
C ASN A 487 -0.98 19.60 3.74
N PHE A 488 -0.78 19.55 2.42
CA PHE A 488 0.40 20.14 1.79
C PHE A 488 0.04 20.89 0.50
N GLY A 489 0.15 22.21 0.57
CA GLY A 489 -0.06 23.09 -0.58
C GLY A 489 1.20 23.28 -1.42
N ARG A 490 2.36 22.89 -0.91
CA ARG A 490 3.68 23.15 -1.50
C ARG A 490 4.49 21.85 -1.59
N GLN A 491 5.27 21.72 -2.66
CA GLN A 491 6.16 20.60 -2.91
C GLN A 491 7.60 21.07 -2.95
N PHE A 492 8.51 20.31 -2.35
CA PHE A 492 9.96 20.53 -2.38
C PHE A 492 10.67 19.47 -3.21
N ASN A 493 11.40 19.88 -4.25
CA ASN A 493 12.26 18.97 -5.02
C ASN A 493 13.68 18.96 -4.46
N LEU A 494 14.00 17.88 -3.72
CA LEU A 494 15.31 17.71 -3.09
C LEU A 494 16.44 17.64 -4.12
N ASN A 495 16.23 16.94 -5.23
CA ASN A 495 17.25 16.79 -6.26
C ASN A 495 17.53 18.08 -7.03
N THR A 496 16.49 18.89 -7.30
CA THR A 496 16.67 20.24 -7.85
C THR A 496 17.47 21.11 -6.89
N TRP A 497 17.20 21.05 -5.59
CA TRP A 497 17.98 21.79 -4.58
C TRP A 497 19.43 21.31 -4.53
N LEU A 498 19.67 19.99 -4.51
CA LEU A 498 21.01 19.41 -4.51
C LEU A 498 21.80 19.80 -5.76
N ARG A 499 21.16 19.85 -6.93
CA ARG A 499 21.77 20.31 -8.18
C ARG A 499 22.14 21.79 -8.13
N GLN A 500 21.20 22.65 -7.72
CA GLN A 500 21.45 24.10 -7.62
C GLN A 500 22.53 24.46 -6.59
N THR A 501 22.74 23.61 -5.59
CA THR A 501 23.76 23.81 -4.54
C THR A 501 25.07 23.07 -4.81
N GLY A 502 25.16 22.31 -5.91
CA GLY A 502 26.38 21.66 -6.40
C GLY A 502 26.68 20.29 -5.79
N TYR A 503 25.75 19.68 -5.04
CA TYR A 503 25.91 18.33 -4.51
C TYR A 503 25.54 17.22 -5.51
N LEU A 504 24.71 17.54 -6.49
CA LEU A 504 24.27 16.66 -7.57
C LEU A 504 24.71 17.24 -8.92
N ASN A 505 25.41 16.45 -9.74
CA ASN A 505 26.02 16.90 -10.99
C ASN A 505 25.72 15.93 -12.16
N PRO A 506 25.81 16.38 -13.42
CA PRO A 506 26.14 17.74 -13.88
C PRO A 506 24.99 18.74 -13.65
N GLY A 507 25.29 20.04 -13.79
CA GLY A 507 24.34 21.13 -13.53
C GLY A 507 23.10 21.16 -14.44
N ASP A 508 23.08 20.36 -15.50
CA ASP A 508 21.96 20.17 -16.44
C ASP A 508 21.25 18.82 -16.32
N CYS A 509 21.60 17.98 -15.33
CA CYS A 509 20.92 16.71 -15.09
C CYS A 509 19.41 16.92 -14.83
N THR A 510 18.60 15.97 -15.29
CA THR A 510 17.14 15.96 -15.15
C THR A 510 16.64 14.81 -14.28
N SER A 511 17.49 13.80 -14.02
CA SER A 511 17.15 12.66 -13.20
C SER A 511 18.36 11.90 -12.67
N VAL A 512 18.32 11.59 -11.38
CA VAL A 512 19.24 10.65 -10.71
C VAL A 512 19.30 9.30 -11.41
N CYS A 513 18.20 8.88 -12.04
CA CYS A 513 18.13 7.58 -12.71
C CYS A 513 18.52 7.62 -14.20
N ARG A 514 18.93 8.75 -14.77
CA ARG A 514 19.20 8.84 -16.23
C ARG A 514 20.49 9.54 -16.61
N ASP A 515 20.75 10.72 -16.07
CA ASP A 515 21.72 11.67 -16.64
C ASP A 515 22.63 12.32 -15.59
N VAL A 516 22.72 11.72 -14.40
CA VAL A 516 23.69 12.10 -13.36
C VAL A 516 25.08 11.56 -13.68
N ASP A 517 26.09 12.40 -13.47
CA ASP A 517 27.49 12.00 -13.41
C ASP A 517 27.83 11.66 -11.95
N TRP A 518 27.90 10.35 -11.69
CA TRP A 518 28.16 9.82 -10.35
C TRP A 518 29.56 10.20 -9.84
N SER A 519 30.55 10.33 -10.73
CA SER A 519 31.93 10.70 -10.35
C SER A 519 32.06 12.14 -9.82
N GLN A 520 31.05 12.98 -10.06
CA GLN A 520 30.99 14.38 -9.61
C GLN A 520 29.87 14.63 -8.60
N THR A 521 29.08 13.60 -8.27
CA THR A 521 27.94 13.71 -7.37
C THR A 521 28.33 13.27 -5.96
N ARG A 522 27.92 14.03 -4.95
CA ARG A 522 28.19 13.75 -3.52
C ARG A 522 26.94 13.30 -2.75
N ALA A 523 25.75 13.74 -3.17
CA ALA A 523 24.48 13.36 -2.53
C ALA A 523 23.32 13.36 -3.53
N TYR A 524 22.32 12.52 -3.28
CA TYR A 524 21.13 12.38 -4.11
C TYR A 524 19.92 11.98 -3.25
N GLY A 525 18.73 12.42 -3.68
CA GLY A 525 17.44 12.05 -3.10
C GLY A 525 16.77 10.93 -3.90
N LEU A 526 16.25 9.94 -3.18
CA LEU A 526 15.44 8.86 -3.72
C LEU A 526 14.44 8.40 -2.64
N GLY A 527 13.21 8.08 -3.05
CA GLY A 527 12.10 7.92 -2.12
C GLY A 527 11.52 9.27 -1.73
N ILE A 528 10.57 9.27 -0.80
CA ILE A 528 9.85 10.48 -0.40
C ILE A 528 10.69 11.30 0.59
N ASN A 529 11.30 10.63 1.56
CA ASN A 529 12.06 11.28 2.64
C ASN A 529 13.57 10.96 2.61
N GLY A 530 14.02 10.08 1.72
CA GLY A 530 15.40 9.59 1.71
C GLY A 530 16.40 10.53 1.02
N LEU A 531 17.53 10.79 1.69
CA LEU A 531 18.74 11.37 1.11
C LEU A 531 19.92 10.44 1.35
N TYR A 532 20.63 10.13 0.28
CA TYR A 532 21.80 9.26 0.26
C TYR A 532 23.05 10.06 -0.09
N LEU A 533 24.16 9.74 0.55
CA LEU A 533 25.49 10.18 0.18
C LEU A 533 26.09 9.20 -0.82
N ASN A 534 26.83 9.71 -1.81
CA ASN A 534 27.54 8.88 -2.77
C ASN A 534 28.85 8.38 -2.14
N LEU A 535 28.78 7.41 -1.24
CA LEU A 535 29.90 6.96 -0.39
C LEU A 535 30.80 5.97 -1.13
N LYS A 536 32.11 6.15 -0.98
CA LYS A 536 33.10 5.18 -1.48
C LYS A 536 32.92 3.81 -0.81
N GLY A 537 32.94 2.78 -1.64
CA GLY A 537 32.79 1.38 -1.21
C GLY A 537 31.35 0.94 -0.95
N ARG A 538 30.37 1.85 -1.03
CA ARG A 538 28.94 1.52 -0.96
C ARG A 538 28.25 1.77 -2.30
N GLU A 539 28.46 2.94 -2.88
CA GLU A 539 28.03 3.27 -4.24
C GLU A 539 29.13 2.94 -5.26
N ALA A 540 28.75 2.46 -6.45
CA ALA A 540 29.70 1.98 -7.46
C ALA A 540 30.75 3.04 -7.86
N ASP A 541 30.32 4.28 -8.02
CA ASP A 541 31.15 5.45 -8.34
C ASP A 541 31.20 6.43 -7.16
N GLY A 542 31.28 5.91 -5.94
CA GLY A 542 31.33 6.69 -4.70
C GLY A 542 32.42 7.76 -4.71
N THR A 543 32.09 8.97 -4.27
CA THR A 543 33.02 10.12 -4.24
C THR A 543 33.34 10.58 -2.82
N VAL A 544 32.46 10.34 -1.86
CA VAL A 544 32.58 10.79 -0.47
C VAL A 544 33.29 9.72 0.37
N GLU A 545 34.35 10.11 1.09
CA GLU A 545 35.07 9.20 1.99
C GLU A 545 34.25 8.85 3.24
N PRO A 546 34.12 7.55 3.59
CA PRO A 546 33.54 7.13 4.85
C PRO A 546 34.26 7.72 6.07
N GLY A 547 33.53 7.91 7.17
CA GLY A 547 34.09 8.44 8.43
C GLY A 547 33.97 9.96 8.54
N THR A 548 35.10 10.68 8.58
CA THR A 548 35.11 12.11 8.88
C THR A 548 34.42 12.94 7.81
N GLU A 549 34.70 12.69 6.52
CA GLU A 549 34.08 13.46 5.42
C GLU A 549 32.57 13.21 5.38
N GLN A 550 32.14 11.95 5.39
CA GLN A 550 30.73 11.57 5.52
C GLN A 550 30.04 12.30 6.68
N SER A 551 30.64 12.27 7.88
CA SER A 551 30.03 12.87 9.08
C SER A 551 29.89 14.39 8.97
N GLN A 552 30.89 15.06 8.38
CA GLN A 552 30.89 16.49 8.13
C GLN A 552 29.86 16.87 7.06
N LEU A 553 29.80 16.13 5.95
CA LEU A 553 28.84 16.36 4.88
C LEU A 553 27.39 16.15 5.37
N SER A 554 27.13 15.09 6.15
CA SER A 554 25.82 14.88 6.77
C SER A 554 25.41 16.05 7.66
N ALA A 555 26.32 16.56 8.49
CA ALA A 555 26.04 17.71 9.37
C ALA A 555 25.82 19.01 8.57
N GLU A 556 26.60 19.23 7.51
CA GLU A 556 26.44 20.35 6.60
C GLU A 556 25.07 20.33 5.91
N LEU A 557 24.71 19.21 5.30
CA LEU A 557 23.43 19.03 4.61
C LEU A 557 22.25 19.17 5.57
N GLN A 558 22.32 18.55 6.75
CA GLN A 558 21.31 18.69 7.79
C GLN A 558 21.05 20.17 8.11
N LYS A 559 22.10 20.94 8.42
CA LYS A 559 21.97 22.36 8.74
C LYS A 559 21.39 23.16 7.56
N ARG A 560 21.94 22.98 6.36
CA ARG A 560 21.52 23.74 5.17
C ARG A 560 20.07 23.45 4.77
N LEU A 561 19.63 22.20 4.90
CA LEU A 561 18.25 21.80 4.62
C LEU A 561 17.28 22.37 5.67
N GLU A 562 17.63 22.32 6.95
CA GLU A 562 16.81 22.91 8.03
C GLU A 562 16.75 24.46 7.97
N ASP A 563 17.73 25.10 7.31
CA ASP A 563 17.75 26.56 7.08
C ASP A 563 16.90 26.99 5.88
N ILE A 564 16.37 26.06 5.07
CA ILE A 564 15.51 26.40 3.92
C ILE A 564 14.22 27.10 4.37
N ARG A 565 13.90 28.19 3.69
CA ARG A 565 12.66 28.93 3.84
C ARG A 565 11.98 29.07 2.48
N ASP A 566 10.66 29.05 2.49
CA ASP A 566 9.84 29.43 1.33
C ASP A 566 9.81 30.96 1.18
N VAL A 567 9.23 31.45 0.08
CA VAL A 567 9.14 32.88 -0.26
C VAL A 567 8.39 33.72 0.77
N ASP A 568 7.53 33.10 1.57
CA ASP A 568 6.78 33.71 2.67
C ASP A 568 7.52 33.62 4.03
N GLY A 569 8.72 33.07 4.05
CA GLY A 569 9.54 32.90 5.24
C GLY A 569 9.20 31.66 6.08
N ARG A 570 8.22 30.83 5.69
CA ARG A 570 7.92 29.57 6.39
C ARG A 570 9.05 28.56 6.23
N LYS A 571 9.26 27.74 7.27
CA LYS A 571 10.23 26.64 7.25
C LYS A 571 9.70 25.50 6.39
N VAL A 572 10.49 25.03 5.42
CA VAL A 572 10.11 23.93 4.51
C VAL A 572 10.39 22.57 5.12
N ILE A 573 11.57 22.43 5.74
CA ILE A 573 12.05 21.19 6.37
C ILE A 573 12.11 21.43 7.87
N ARG A 574 11.29 20.70 8.63
CA ARG A 574 11.24 20.82 10.09
C ARG A 574 12.52 20.30 10.73
N SER A 575 12.92 19.09 10.37
CA SER A 575 14.15 18.47 10.84
C SER A 575 14.75 17.54 9.79
N VAL A 576 16.05 17.26 9.91
CA VAL A 576 16.72 16.21 9.14
C VAL A 576 17.35 15.23 10.11
N TYR A 577 16.86 13.99 10.09
CA TYR A 577 17.33 12.93 10.97
C TYR A 577 18.53 12.21 10.35
N ARG A 578 19.57 11.94 11.13
CA ARG A 578 20.67 11.08 10.71
C ARG A 578 20.36 9.63 11.02
N ALA A 579 20.48 8.75 10.03
CA ALA A 579 20.18 7.32 10.19
C ALA A 579 21.05 6.64 11.24
N ASP A 580 22.32 7.04 11.35
CA ASP A 580 23.27 6.53 12.38
C ASP A 580 22.88 6.89 13.82
N THR A 581 21.93 7.81 13.99
CA THR A 581 21.46 8.29 15.29
C THR A 581 20.08 7.75 15.63
N VAL A 582 19.17 7.69 14.63
CA VAL A 582 17.77 7.30 14.86
C VAL A 582 17.48 5.83 14.59
N TYR A 583 18.35 5.11 13.88
CA TYR A 583 18.18 3.70 13.59
C TYR A 583 19.21 2.83 14.30
N SER A 584 18.76 1.63 14.67
CA SER A 584 19.59 0.55 15.21
C SER A 584 19.15 -0.77 14.60
N GLY A 585 20.09 -1.71 14.44
CA GLY A 585 19.84 -3.03 13.87
C GLY A 585 20.61 -3.32 12.58
N THR A 586 20.51 -4.56 12.12
CA THR A 586 21.32 -5.12 11.03
C THR A 586 20.92 -4.61 9.64
N ALA A 587 19.71 -4.08 9.49
CA ALA A 587 19.21 -3.61 8.20
C ALA A 587 19.63 -2.16 7.86
N THR A 588 20.37 -1.50 8.75
CA THR A 588 20.86 -0.11 8.57
C THR A 588 21.71 0.10 7.33
N ALA A 589 22.32 -0.95 6.77
CA ALA A 589 23.04 -0.88 5.48
C ALA A 589 22.15 -0.42 4.29
N LEU A 590 20.83 -0.67 4.37
CA LEU A 590 19.87 -0.27 3.35
C LEU A 590 19.32 1.15 3.57
N ALA A 591 19.56 1.74 4.74
CA ALA A 591 19.00 3.03 5.11
C ALA A 591 19.52 4.19 4.23
N PRO A 592 18.70 5.25 4.03
CA PRO A 592 19.21 6.58 3.70
C PRO A 592 20.24 7.04 4.74
N ASP A 593 21.16 7.94 4.37
CA ASP A 593 22.06 8.55 5.36
C ASP A 593 21.34 9.63 6.18
N LEU A 594 20.46 10.38 5.50
CA LEU A 594 19.61 11.40 6.09
C LEU A 594 18.14 11.15 5.73
N ILE A 595 17.24 11.44 6.67
CA ILE A 595 15.80 11.37 6.49
C ILE A 595 15.22 12.76 6.65
N ILE A 596 14.58 13.25 5.60
CA ILE A 596 14.03 14.60 5.52
C ILE A 596 12.65 14.64 6.17
N GLY A 597 12.51 15.37 7.27
CA GLY A 597 11.22 15.66 7.91
C GLY A 597 10.64 16.98 7.38
N TYR A 598 9.73 16.90 6.42
CA TYR A 598 9.04 18.09 5.89
C TYR A 598 8.14 18.73 6.96
N ALA A 599 8.07 20.06 6.98
CA ALA A 599 7.12 20.76 7.83
C ALA A 599 5.69 20.64 7.29
N ARG A 600 4.68 20.74 8.17
CA ARG A 600 3.26 20.78 7.76
C ARG A 600 3.04 21.86 6.70
N GLY A 601 2.28 21.54 5.66
CA GLY A 601 2.13 22.39 4.46
C GLY A 601 3.08 22.04 3.31
N TYR A 602 4.15 21.27 3.59
CA TYR A 602 5.18 20.85 2.63
C TYR A 602 5.31 19.33 2.56
N ARG A 603 5.70 18.85 1.38
CA ARG A 603 6.01 17.43 1.11
C ARG A 603 7.03 17.36 -0.03
N ALA A 604 7.73 16.25 -0.20
CA ALA A 604 8.56 16.01 -1.37
C ALA A 604 7.78 16.19 -2.69
N SER A 605 8.42 16.69 -3.73
CA SER A 605 7.80 16.70 -5.06
C SER A 605 7.62 15.28 -5.62
N TRP A 606 6.62 15.07 -6.47
CA TRP A 606 6.43 13.79 -7.16
C TRP A 606 7.65 13.35 -7.98
N GLY A 607 8.36 14.32 -8.57
CA GLY A 607 9.57 14.06 -9.35
C GLY A 607 10.69 13.47 -8.48
N THR A 608 10.96 14.09 -7.32
CA THR A 608 11.99 13.63 -6.38
C THR A 608 11.83 12.17 -5.98
N CYS A 609 10.59 11.70 -5.78
CA CYS A 609 10.33 10.34 -5.31
C CYS A 609 11.02 9.25 -6.14
N LEU A 610 11.09 9.43 -7.46
CA LEU A 610 11.77 8.52 -8.40
C LEU A 610 13.03 9.15 -9.02
N GLY A 611 13.65 10.10 -8.32
CA GLY A 611 14.92 10.68 -8.72
C GLY A 611 14.86 11.81 -9.75
N ASP A 612 13.67 12.22 -10.21
CA ASP A 612 13.53 13.30 -11.19
C ASP A 612 13.63 14.71 -10.58
N LEU A 613 14.10 15.66 -11.39
CA LEU A 613 14.24 17.06 -11.05
C LEU A 613 13.13 17.89 -11.71
N THR A 614 12.68 18.92 -11.00
CA THR A 614 11.79 19.97 -11.52
C THR A 614 12.59 21.21 -11.89
N GLU A 615 11.96 22.14 -12.61
CA GLU A 615 12.53 23.45 -12.92
C GLU A 615 12.83 24.23 -11.63
N ASP A 616 11.81 24.39 -10.80
CA ASP A 616 11.91 25.05 -9.50
C ASP A 616 12.09 24.05 -8.35
N VAL A 617 12.77 24.50 -7.28
CA VAL A 617 12.91 23.74 -6.04
C VAL A 617 11.57 23.64 -5.29
N LEU A 618 10.77 24.71 -5.33
CA LEU A 618 9.46 24.77 -4.66
C LEU A 618 8.38 25.01 -5.70
N THR A 619 7.34 24.20 -5.68
CA THR A 619 6.19 24.30 -6.58
C THR A 619 4.88 24.11 -5.83
N ASP A 620 3.78 24.67 -6.35
CA ASP A 620 2.46 24.44 -5.78
C ASP A 620 1.99 23.00 -6.01
N ASN A 621 1.27 22.44 -5.04
CA ASN A 621 0.61 21.16 -5.21
C ASN A 621 -0.78 21.35 -5.84
N THR A 622 -0.88 21.08 -7.13
CA THR A 622 -2.15 21.11 -7.86
C THR A 622 -2.77 19.72 -8.09
N ALA A 623 -2.21 18.67 -7.47
CA ALA A 623 -2.75 17.32 -7.61
C ALA A 623 -4.05 17.14 -6.80
N ALA A 624 -4.82 16.10 -7.12
CA ALA A 624 -5.95 15.69 -6.28
C ALA A 624 -5.49 15.20 -4.89
N TRP A 625 -4.30 14.60 -4.84
CA TRP A 625 -3.59 14.23 -3.62
C TRP A 625 -3.04 15.48 -2.94
N SER A 626 -3.79 15.98 -1.97
CA SER A 626 -3.65 17.32 -1.37
C SER A 626 -3.21 17.31 0.10
N ALA A 627 -3.26 16.14 0.73
CA ALA A 627 -2.76 15.91 2.06
C ALA A 627 -1.93 14.63 2.09
N ASP A 628 -1.01 14.54 3.04
CA ASP A 628 -0.08 13.42 3.16
C ASP A 628 0.37 13.30 4.62
N HIS A 629 0.97 12.18 4.92
CA HIS A 629 1.61 11.90 6.19
C HIS A 629 3.13 11.82 6.02
N CYS A 630 3.68 11.80 4.79
CA CYS A 630 5.12 11.75 4.51
C CYS A 630 5.87 13.06 4.85
N ALA A 631 5.76 13.51 6.10
CA ALA A 631 6.31 14.72 6.69
C ALA A 631 7.31 14.36 7.82
N ASP A 632 7.65 15.32 8.67
CA ASP A 632 8.34 15.05 9.93
C ASP A 632 7.45 14.24 10.89
N ALA A 633 8.02 13.24 11.56
CA ALA A 633 7.27 12.35 12.45
C ALA A 633 6.57 13.08 13.61
N LEU A 634 7.07 14.24 14.03
CA LEU A 634 6.45 15.07 15.07
C LEU A 634 5.26 15.90 14.55
N GLU A 635 5.12 16.08 13.24
CA GLU A 635 4.00 16.82 12.64
C GLU A 635 2.73 15.97 12.51
N VAL A 636 2.89 14.65 12.42
CA VAL A 636 1.82 13.68 12.12
C VAL A 636 1.86 12.44 13.03
N PRO A 637 1.86 12.60 14.37
CA PRO A 637 1.78 11.45 15.26
C PRO A 637 0.46 10.69 15.04
N GLY A 638 0.45 9.38 15.29
CA GLY A 638 -0.74 8.56 15.25
C GLY A 638 -1.62 8.72 16.50
N VAL A 639 -2.63 7.87 16.60
CA VAL A 639 -3.57 7.76 17.72
C VAL A 639 -3.30 6.47 18.47
N LEU A 640 -3.42 6.52 19.79
CA LEU A 640 -3.61 5.35 20.62
C LEU A 640 -4.76 5.62 21.59
N CYS A 641 -5.78 4.77 21.55
CA CYS A 641 -6.83 4.70 22.55
C CYS A 641 -6.95 3.25 23.02
N CYS A 642 -6.99 3.04 24.33
CA CYS A 642 -6.98 1.69 24.91
C CYS A 642 -8.15 1.53 25.90
N SER A 643 -8.72 0.32 25.99
CA SER A 643 -9.72 0.01 27.01
C SER A 643 -9.11 -0.19 28.41
N GLN A 644 -7.79 -0.33 28.48
CA GLN A 644 -7.01 -0.40 29.70
C GLN A 644 -6.13 0.84 29.90
N ALA A 645 -5.77 1.09 31.16
CA ALA A 645 -4.98 2.26 31.57
C ALA A 645 -3.61 2.33 30.87
N ILE A 646 -3.42 3.32 30.00
CA ILE A 646 -2.11 3.66 29.41
C ILE A 646 -1.26 4.32 30.49
N ARG A 647 -0.13 3.69 30.87
CA ARG A 647 0.79 4.21 31.91
C ARG A 647 2.06 4.79 31.33
N HIS A 648 2.44 4.34 30.14
CA HIS A 648 3.59 4.87 29.44
C HIS A 648 3.33 6.31 28.95
N LYS A 649 4.26 7.23 29.25
CA LYS A 649 4.03 8.68 29.02
C LYS A 649 4.01 9.07 27.54
N ASN A 650 4.87 8.46 26.73
CA ASN A 650 5.03 8.76 25.31
C ASN A 650 5.02 7.45 24.52
N PRO A 651 3.86 6.78 24.41
CA PRO A 651 3.77 5.52 23.68
C PRO A 651 4.10 5.75 22.20
N SER A 652 4.67 4.73 21.58
CA SER A 652 5.01 4.70 20.16
C SER A 652 4.62 3.37 19.52
N LEU A 653 4.64 3.27 18.19
CA LEU A 653 4.24 2.05 17.49
C LEU A 653 5.00 0.80 17.93
N ILE A 654 6.29 0.96 18.25
CA ILE A 654 7.15 -0.15 18.69
C ILE A 654 6.75 -0.71 20.05
N ASP A 655 5.95 0.02 20.84
CA ASP A 655 5.50 -0.36 22.18
C ASP A 655 4.27 -1.27 22.17
N ILE A 656 3.50 -1.27 21.07
CA ILE A 656 2.22 -1.99 21.02
C ILE A 656 2.44 -3.51 20.95
N ALA A 657 3.38 -4.00 20.13
CA ALA A 657 3.70 -5.43 20.08
C ALA A 657 4.14 -6.00 21.44
N PRO A 658 5.10 -5.39 22.18
CA PRO A 658 5.43 -5.76 23.56
C PRO A 658 4.21 -5.75 24.50
N SER A 659 3.30 -4.78 24.34
CA SER A 659 2.07 -4.69 25.14
C SER A 659 1.11 -5.85 24.88
N ILE A 660 1.02 -6.30 23.63
CA ILE A 660 0.20 -7.47 23.26
C ILE A 660 0.82 -8.75 23.83
N LEU A 661 2.14 -8.92 23.76
CA LEU A 661 2.81 -10.08 24.35
C LEU A 661 2.59 -10.14 25.87
N ASP A 662 2.67 -9.00 26.56
CA ASP A 662 2.43 -8.85 28.00
C ASP A 662 1.01 -9.30 28.41
N GLU A 663 -0.01 -8.95 27.62
CA GLU A 663 -1.41 -9.37 27.84
C GLU A 663 -1.60 -10.90 27.83
N PHE A 664 -0.72 -11.62 27.14
CA PHE A 664 -0.70 -13.09 27.10
C PHE A 664 0.40 -13.71 27.96
N SER A 665 1.11 -12.91 28.76
CA SER A 665 2.26 -13.36 29.56
C SER A 665 3.37 -14.03 28.74
N VAL A 666 3.51 -13.64 27.48
CA VAL A 666 4.61 -14.07 26.61
C VAL A 666 5.81 -13.15 26.83
N PRO A 667 7.02 -13.68 27.10
CA PRO A 667 8.21 -12.86 27.30
C PRO A 667 8.51 -11.98 26.08
N VAL A 668 8.79 -10.69 26.33
CA VAL A 668 9.21 -9.77 25.27
C VAL A 668 10.64 -10.13 24.84
N PRO A 669 10.88 -10.46 23.56
CA PRO A 669 12.20 -10.83 23.07
C PRO A 669 13.14 -9.63 23.02
N ALA A 670 14.45 -9.86 23.16
CA ALA A 670 15.47 -8.81 23.12
C ALA A 670 15.60 -8.09 21.77
N THR A 671 14.99 -8.64 20.71
CA THR A 671 14.91 -8.02 19.39
C THR A 671 13.91 -6.86 19.33
N MET A 672 12.98 -6.78 20.29
CA MET A 672 12.05 -5.65 20.43
C MET A 672 12.69 -4.55 21.25
N THR A 673 12.61 -3.32 20.76
CA THR A 673 13.15 -2.13 21.45
C THR A 673 12.07 -1.36 22.20
N GLY A 674 10.79 -1.58 21.86
CA GLY A 674 9.67 -0.99 22.59
C GLY A 674 9.41 -1.65 23.94
N ARG A 675 8.45 -1.10 24.69
CA ARG A 675 8.07 -1.56 26.03
C ARG A 675 6.56 -1.61 26.17
N SER A 676 6.06 -2.44 27.07
CA SER A 676 4.62 -2.49 27.35
C SER A 676 4.10 -1.12 27.79
N ILE A 677 2.97 -0.69 27.22
CA ILE A 677 2.33 0.59 27.57
C ILE A 677 1.64 0.55 28.94
N PHE A 678 1.51 -0.63 29.53
CA PHE A 678 0.88 -0.85 30.83
C PHE A 678 1.85 -0.68 32.00
N VAL A 679 3.14 -0.48 31.72
CA VAL A 679 4.17 -0.14 32.72
C VAL A 679 4.56 1.34 32.61
N SER A 680 4.99 1.92 33.73
CA SER A 680 5.28 3.35 33.89
C SER A 680 6.66 3.79 33.39
#